data_AF-A0A7V3DFN1-F1
#
_entry.id   AF-A0A7V3DFN1-F1
#
_cell.length_a   1.000
_cell.length_b   1.000
_cell.length_c   1.000
_cell.angle_alpha   90.00
_cell.angle_beta   90.00
_cell.angle_gamma   90.00
#
_symmetry.space_group_name_H-M   'P 1'
#
loop_
_entity.id
_entity.type
_entity.pdbx_description
1 polymer ?
#
loop_
_entity_poly.entity_id
_entity_poly.type
_entity_poly.pdbx_seq_one_letter_code
_entity_poly.pdbx_strand_id
1 'polypeptide(L)'
;MIIVNEESPRWLRELARFVTIKNLLFVYGNVHDLVSFPIQIDGPEPVRWTESDLRGFFQRFLSGLKYEVIGWADAVDDLSFQSPEMEDLFHRVETGRELPSEEKPEERKKADPSRQSLPREPREPRPPETADWNRTINRIARGLQNSRVPCAFVIDLASRLTSSPDRLSKDERILFTRVLKAAAASREVVRPDGRWNNLLILVCDKMNDLPAFLYLNNPRARSINIELPDREERGRFVNRYYRHFYGALPNTAPPQAVVRDFVDLSEGLTNYEMRSLVNLSIKERIPICEPDTGVPNVKRISEMYKYGVTTSEWDKIEAEKLASAESFIRSRIKGQENAVVRVLDIVKRAKIGLAAGDSSRSNRPRGVLFFAGPTGVGKTEMAKALAALLFGQEERLIRFDMSEYAAPQSDQRLLGAPPGYVGYEEGGQLTNAVKKNPFAILLFDEIEKAHGSIFDKFLQILDDGRLTDGKGETIYFSECIIIFTSNLGAVARGEAAGGAGAKLLVTPDMPYARMRDIILDAIHDHFNFVLGRPEILNRFGDNFVVFDFIKAPLDEQIVDLLIGKLIKAAREGKKMELVVEPKVRNTLVALARQHLQHGGRGIRNAIDYALVNPLSRVLFDRNVQPHSRVRVLDLIDRGEEASTRFELAVEVQPGAMGA
;
A
#
# COMPACT_ATOMS: atom_id res chain seq x y z
N MET A 1 -5.19 27.32 -28.28
CA MET A 1 -4.65 28.01 -27.08
C MET A 1 -5.09 27.26 -25.82
N ILE A 2 -4.29 27.22 -24.74
CA ILE A 2 -4.78 26.69 -23.44
C ILE A 2 -5.72 27.73 -22.85
N ILE A 3 -6.92 27.32 -22.46
CA ILE A 3 -7.87 28.18 -21.73
C ILE A 3 -7.71 27.91 -20.24
N VAL A 4 -7.89 28.94 -19.42
CA VAL A 4 -7.99 28.80 -17.97
C VAL A 4 -9.33 29.37 -17.53
N ASN A 5 -10.19 28.50 -17.02
CA ASN A 5 -11.56 28.79 -16.58
C ASN A 5 -11.83 28.15 -15.20
N GLU A 6 -13.05 28.25 -14.69
CA GLU A 6 -13.40 27.70 -13.36
C GLU A 6 -13.27 26.18 -13.28
N GLU A 7 -13.51 25.48 -14.39
CA GLU A 7 -13.35 24.03 -14.52
C GLU A 7 -11.88 23.59 -14.57
N SER A 8 -10.94 24.51 -14.76
CA SER A 8 -9.52 24.21 -14.84
C SER A 8 -8.98 23.75 -13.48
N PRO A 9 -8.03 22.78 -13.48
CA PRO A 9 -7.41 22.31 -12.24
C PRO A 9 -6.88 23.47 -11.40
N ARG A 10 -6.95 23.34 -10.07
CA ARG A 10 -6.54 24.41 -9.14
C ARG A 10 -5.13 24.90 -9.42
N TRP A 11 -4.19 23.99 -9.63
CA TRP A 11 -2.79 24.31 -9.91
C TRP A 11 -2.63 25.12 -11.22
N LEU A 12 -3.42 24.82 -12.26
CA LEU A 12 -3.39 25.53 -13.53
C LEU A 12 -3.92 26.96 -13.38
N ARG A 13 -5.01 27.14 -12.63
CA ARG A 13 -5.54 28.46 -12.28
C ARG A 13 -4.53 29.29 -11.48
N GLU A 14 -3.84 28.65 -10.55
CA GLU A 14 -2.78 29.29 -9.77
C GLU A 14 -1.59 29.69 -10.63
N LEU A 15 -1.12 28.79 -11.49
CA LEU A 15 -0.03 29.04 -12.43
C LEU A 15 -0.34 30.24 -13.33
N ALA A 16 -1.51 30.25 -13.97
CA ALA A 16 -1.92 31.34 -14.84
C ALA A 16 -2.05 32.69 -14.13
N ARG A 17 -2.44 32.68 -12.85
CA ARG A 17 -2.49 33.90 -12.05
C ARG A 17 -1.10 34.44 -11.71
N PHE A 18 -0.16 33.56 -11.37
CA PHE A 18 1.14 33.98 -10.85
C PHE A 18 2.23 34.12 -11.91
N VAL A 19 2.09 33.53 -13.10
CA VAL A 19 3.06 33.66 -14.20
C VAL A 19 3.24 35.10 -14.68
N THR A 20 2.21 35.95 -14.51
CA THR A 20 2.25 37.38 -14.87
C THR A 20 2.71 38.28 -13.72
N ILE A 21 2.79 37.75 -12.49
CA ILE A 21 3.08 38.52 -11.27
C ILE A 21 4.48 38.20 -10.71
N LYS A 22 4.89 36.93 -10.80
CA LYS A 22 6.12 36.40 -10.24
C LYS A 22 7.10 36.09 -11.35
N ASN A 23 8.38 36.18 -11.04
CA ASN A 23 9.47 35.85 -11.96
C ASN A 23 10.20 34.56 -11.55
N LEU A 24 9.91 34.00 -10.37
CA LEU A 24 10.43 32.73 -9.89
C LEU A 24 9.27 31.83 -9.45
N LEU A 25 9.12 30.69 -10.11
CA LEU A 25 8.09 29.70 -9.79
C LEU A 25 8.74 28.37 -9.42
N PHE A 26 8.20 27.72 -8.40
CA PHE A 26 8.53 26.35 -8.01
C PHE A 26 7.32 25.47 -8.29
N VAL A 27 7.48 24.46 -9.12
CA VAL A 27 6.43 23.53 -9.54
C VAL A 27 6.78 22.17 -8.97
N TYR A 28 5.91 21.61 -8.15
CA TYR A 28 6.20 20.38 -7.39
C TYR A 28 5.00 19.47 -7.21
N GLY A 29 5.21 18.27 -6.69
CA GLY A 29 4.16 17.27 -6.48
C GLY A 29 4.13 16.25 -7.63
N ASN A 30 3.00 16.13 -8.30
CA ASN A 30 2.75 15.15 -9.37
C ASN A 30 3.36 15.59 -10.73
N VAL A 31 4.65 15.96 -10.73
CA VAL A 31 5.33 16.60 -11.88
C VAL A 31 5.76 15.61 -12.99
N HIS A 32 5.85 14.33 -12.67
CA HIS A 32 6.23 13.26 -13.62
C HIS A 32 5.04 12.61 -14.33
N ASP A 33 3.82 13.05 -14.02
CA ASP A 33 2.59 12.54 -14.62
C ASP A 33 2.21 13.32 -15.89
N LEU A 34 1.21 12.80 -16.60
CA LEU A 34 0.47 13.56 -17.58
C LEU A 34 -0.42 14.59 -16.88
N VAL A 35 -0.44 15.81 -17.39
CA VAL A 35 -1.35 16.87 -16.93
C VAL A 35 -2.48 17.06 -17.91
N SER A 36 -3.71 17.20 -17.41
CA SER A 36 -4.91 17.43 -18.22
C SER A 36 -5.30 18.91 -18.20
N PHE A 37 -5.60 19.47 -19.36
CA PHE A 37 -5.91 20.90 -19.50
C PHE A 37 -6.83 21.19 -20.71
N PRO A 38 -7.67 22.24 -20.63
CA PRO A 38 -8.56 22.59 -21.72
C PRO A 38 -7.85 23.42 -22.80
N ILE A 39 -8.20 23.16 -24.06
CA ILE A 39 -7.70 23.88 -25.23
C ILE A 39 -8.86 24.38 -26.10
N GLN A 40 -8.71 25.59 -26.64
CA GLN A 40 -9.49 26.08 -27.77
C GLN A 40 -8.76 25.78 -29.06
N ILE A 41 -9.46 25.17 -30.01
CA ILE A 41 -9.05 25.05 -31.41
C ILE A 41 -9.70 26.23 -32.16
N ASP A 42 -8.98 26.89 -33.05
CA ASP A 42 -9.47 28.09 -33.75
C ASP A 42 -10.79 27.81 -34.48
N GLY A 43 -11.83 28.61 -34.17
CA GLY A 43 -13.19 28.46 -34.71
C GLY A 43 -14.29 28.39 -33.64
N PRO A 44 -15.56 28.18 -34.02
CA PRO A 44 -16.70 28.06 -33.10
C PRO A 44 -16.79 26.69 -32.40
N GLU A 45 -15.73 25.87 -32.47
CA GLU A 45 -15.72 24.55 -31.85
C GLU A 45 -15.70 24.63 -30.31
N PRO A 46 -16.33 23.66 -29.61
CA PRO A 46 -16.33 23.62 -28.16
C PRO A 46 -14.92 23.39 -27.59
N VAL A 47 -14.71 23.87 -26.36
CA VAL A 47 -13.48 23.64 -25.58
C VAL A 47 -13.19 22.13 -25.51
N ARG A 48 -12.00 21.73 -25.94
CA ARG A 48 -11.56 20.32 -25.92
C ARG A 48 -10.55 20.11 -24.81
N TRP A 49 -10.69 19.03 -24.06
CA TRP A 49 -9.68 18.63 -23.08
C TRP A 49 -8.58 17.80 -23.72
N THR A 50 -7.33 18.11 -23.38
CA THR A 50 -6.14 17.37 -23.82
C THR A 50 -5.24 17.02 -22.64
N GLU A 51 -4.31 16.08 -22.86
CA GLU A 51 -3.27 15.72 -21.90
C GLU A 51 -1.90 15.82 -22.57
N SER A 52 -0.87 16.12 -21.77
CA SER A 52 0.54 16.11 -22.18
C SER A 52 1.41 15.83 -20.95
N ASP A 53 2.65 15.43 -21.17
CA ASP A 53 3.71 15.60 -20.17
C ASP A 53 3.87 17.08 -19.78
N LEU A 54 4.54 17.33 -18.65
CA LEU A 54 4.74 18.68 -18.14
C LEU A 54 5.53 19.57 -19.12
N ARG A 55 6.48 18.99 -19.87
CA ARG A 55 7.25 19.66 -20.91
C ARG A 55 6.39 20.16 -22.05
N GLY A 56 5.58 19.30 -22.65
CA GLY A 56 4.65 19.69 -23.71
C GLY A 56 3.57 20.67 -23.22
N PHE A 57 3.12 20.54 -21.97
CA PHE A 57 2.23 21.52 -21.34
C PHE A 57 2.87 22.91 -21.27
N PHE A 58 4.03 23.06 -20.65
CA PHE A 58 4.69 24.36 -20.49
C PHE A 58 5.01 24.99 -21.83
N GLN A 59 5.45 24.20 -22.80
CA GLN A 59 5.72 24.69 -24.14
C GLN A 59 4.49 25.36 -24.75
N ARG A 60 3.34 24.66 -24.70
CA ARG A 60 2.08 25.18 -25.24
C ARG A 60 1.53 26.34 -24.41
N PHE A 61 1.65 26.27 -23.08
CA PHE A 61 1.17 27.29 -22.16
C PHE A 61 1.93 28.61 -22.33
N LEU A 62 3.25 28.58 -22.27
CA LEU A 62 4.11 29.76 -22.38
C LEU A 62 4.07 30.37 -23.78
N SER A 63 4.04 29.53 -24.83
CA SER A 63 3.85 30.03 -26.20
C SER A 63 2.49 30.73 -26.37
N GLY A 64 1.44 30.19 -25.76
CA GLY A 64 0.12 30.82 -25.72
C GLY A 64 0.10 32.18 -25.01
N LEU A 65 0.99 32.37 -24.02
CA LEU A 65 1.22 33.64 -23.35
C LEU A 65 2.20 34.57 -24.09
N LYS A 66 2.59 34.23 -25.34
CA LYS A 66 3.52 34.98 -26.19
C LYS A 66 4.96 35.07 -25.65
N TYR A 67 5.42 34.07 -24.89
CA TYR A 67 6.85 33.93 -24.64
C TYR A 67 7.56 33.48 -25.91
N GLU A 68 8.54 34.25 -26.36
CA GLU A 68 9.26 33.99 -27.61
C GLU A 68 10.46 33.06 -27.41
N VAL A 69 11.04 33.06 -26.21
CA VAL A 69 12.13 32.17 -25.83
C VAL A 69 11.68 31.30 -24.67
N ILE A 70 11.69 29.99 -24.87
CA ILE A 70 11.37 28.98 -23.86
C ILE A 70 12.54 27.99 -23.83
N GLY A 71 13.41 28.15 -22.82
CA GLY A 71 14.57 27.28 -22.63
C GLY A 71 14.31 26.19 -21.59
N TRP A 72 14.85 25.00 -21.82
CA TRP A 72 14.81 23.85 -20.91
C TRP A 72 16.21 23.52 -20.45
N ALA A 73 16.42 23.41 -19.15
CA ALA A 73 17.71 23.07 -18.58
C ALA A 73 17.62 21.90 -17.62
N ASP A 74 18.49 20.91 -17.78
CA ASP A 74 18.69 19.84 -16.81
C ASP A 74 20.17 19.46 -16.73
N ALA A 75 20.50 18.58 -15.79
CA ALA A 75 21.89 18.25 -15.49
C ALA A 75 22.60 17.37 -16.51
N VAL A 76 21.86 16.81 -17.45
CA VAL A 76 22.34 15.93 -18.51
C VAL A 76 22.40 16.69 -19.83
N ASP A 77 21.29 17.34 -20.23
CA ASP A 77 21.15 17.94 -21.56
C ASP A 77 21.55 19.44 -21.63
N ASP A 78 22.03 20.02 -20.53
CA ASP A 78 22.33 21.46 -20.42
C ASP A 78 21.11 22.32 -20.84
N LEU A 79 21.30 23.52 -21.40
CA LEU A 79 20.22 24.38 -21.91
C LEU A 79 19.85 24.03 -23.36
N SER A 80 18.63 23.53 -23.55
CA SER A 80 18.03 23.17 -24.84
C SER A 80 16.79 24.03 -25.18
N PHE A 81 16.44 24.08 -26.46
CA PHE A 81 15.30 24.85 -27.00
C PHE A 81 14.47 23.97 -27.95
N GLN A 82 13.18 24.28 -28.10
CA GLN A 82 12.29 23.49 -28.97
C GLN A 82 12.65 23.60 -30.46
N SER A 83 13.09 24.78 -30.90
CA SER A 83 13.40 25.04 -32.30
C SER A 83 14.72 25.80 -32.48
N PRO A 84 15.44 25.59 -33.60
CA PRO A 84 16.67 26.32 -33.89
C PRO A 84 16.49 27.85 -33.95
N GLU A 85 15.32 28.32 -34.36
CA GLU A 85 15.00 29.75 -34.42
C GLU A 85 14.93 30.38 -33.02
N MET A 86 14.39 29.63 -32.06
CA MET A 86 14.32 30.05 -30.65
C MET A 86 15.71 30.10 -30.01
N GLU A 87 16.57 29.13 -30.32
CA GLU A 87 17.96 29.12 -29.88
C GLU A 87 18.75 30.31 -30.46
N ASP A 88 18.58 30.61 -31.75
CA ASP A 88 19.23 31.77 -32.39
C ASP A 88 18.74 33.10 -31.79
N LEU A 89 17.43 33.22 -31.56
CA LEU A 89 16.85 34.38 -30.88
C LEU A 89 17.43 34.56 -29.48
N PHE A 90 17.52 33.48 -28.69
CA PHE A 90 18.16 33.51 -27.39
C PHE A 90 19.64 33.89 -27.47
N HIS A 91 20.39 33.37 -28.44
CA HIS A 91 21.80 33.73 -28.64
C HIS A 91 21.99 35.22 -28.95
N ARG A 92 21.05 35.85 -29.69
CA ARG A 92 21.06 37.31 -29.92
C ARG A 92 20.80 38.08 -28.63
N VAL A 93 19.84 37.62 -27.81
CA VAL A 93 19.58 38.18 -26.47
C VAL A 93 20.82 38.04 -25.57
N GLU A 94 21.47 36.89 -25.59
CA GLU A 94 22.66 36.58 -24.79
C GLU A 94 23.86 37.46 -25.16
N THR A 95 24.03 37.74 -26.46
CA THR A 95 25.16 38.52 -26.99
C THR A 95 24.89 40.01 -27.15
N GLY A 96 23.64 40.45 -26.96
CA GLY A 96 23.24 41.84 -27.13
C GLY A 96 23.24 42.34 -28.58
N ARG A 97 23.22 41.44 -29.57
CA ARG A 97 23.17 41.77 -31.02
C ARG A 97 21.79 42.32 -31.42
N GLU A 98 21.72 43.04 -32.53
CA GLU A 98 20.47 43.61 -33.05
C GLU A 98 19.40 42.53 -33.27
N LEU A 99 18.20 42.81 -32.76
CA LEU A 99 17.01 41.99 -32.97
C LEU A 99 16.46 42.26 -34.38
N PRO A 100 15.88 41.27 -35.06
CA PRO A 100 15.31 41.49 -36.38
C PRO A 100 14.23 42.58 -36.29
N SER A 101 14.32 43.61 -37.13
CA SER A 101 13.30 44.64 -37.28
C SER A 101 11.97 44.00 -37.70
N GLU A 102 10.84 44.56 -37.24
CA GLU A 102 9.51 44.21 -37.72
C GLU A 102 9.38 44.56 -39.21
N GLU A 103 9.86 43.68 -40.10
CA GLU A 103 9.63 43.81 -41.54
C GLU A 103 8.25 43.28 -41.91
N LYS A 104 7.53 44.07 -42.71
CA LYS A 104 6.20 43.78 -43.24
C LYS A 104 6.20 42.44 -44.01
N PRO A 105 5.10 41.68 -44.01
CA PRO A 105 5.03 40.32 -44.56
C PRO A 105 5.34 40.17 -46.08
N GLU A 106 5.52 41.26 -46.83
CA GLU A 106 5.55 41.23 -48.29
C GLU A 106 6.92 41.01 -48.93
N GLU A 107 8.04 41.17 -48.19
CA GLU A 107 9.39 41.03 -48.79
C GLU A 107 10.01 39.63 -48.69
N ARG A 108 9.35 38.67 -48.01
CA ARG A 108 9.84 37.27 -47.92
C ARG A 108 9.76 36.47 -49.22
N LYS A 109 9.22 37.02 -50.30
CA LYS A 109 9.15 36.36 -51.63
C LYS A 109 10.14 36.96 -52.62
N LYS A 110 11.44 36.77 -52.39
CA LYS A 110 12.50 36.85 -53.41
C LYS A 110 13.81 36.24 -52.86
N ALA A 111 13.77 34.96 -52.51
CA ALA A 111 14.98 34.18 -52.32
C ALA A 111 15.26 33.41 -53.63
N ASP A 112 16.43 33.67 -54.19
CA ASP A 112 17.02 33.07 -55.39
C ASP A 112 17.02 31.53 -55.34
N PRO A 113 16.44 30.81 -56.32
CA PRO A 113 16.38 29.34 -56.32
C PRO A 113 17.74 28.64 -56.46
N SER A 114 18.83 29.38 -56.69
CA SER A 114 20.13 28.80 -57.07
C SER A 114 21.11 28.57 -55.90
N ARG A 115 20.78 28.91 -54.65
CA ARG A 115 21.57 28.51 -53.47
C ARG A 115 21.06 27.20 -52.88
N GLN A 116 21.45 26.08 -53.50
CA GLN A 116 21.42 24.79 -52.83
C GLN A 116 22.30 24.88 -51.57
N SER A 117 21.68 24.94 -50.40
CA SER A 117 22.36 24.72 -49.13
C SER A 117 22.90 23.30 -49.14
N LEU A 118 24.23 23.17 -49.19
CA LEU A 118 24.92 21.89 -48.97
C LEU A 118 24.36 21.24 -47.68
N PRO A 119 24.11 19.91 -47.67
CA PRO A 119 23.74 19.21 -46.46
C PRO A 119 24.79 19.51 -45.38
N ARG A 120 24.37 20.07 -44.24
CA ARG A 120 25.25 20.10 -43.07
C ARG A 120 25.53 18.65 -42.71
N GLU A 121 26.81 18.26 -42.75
CA GLU A 121 27.23 16.97 -42.24
C GLU A 121 26.67 16.79 -40.82
N PRO A 122 26.15 15.59 -40.48
CA PRO A 122 25.74 15.29 -39.13
C PRO A 122 26.95 15.54 -38.21
N ARG A 123 26.83 16.52 -37.31
CA ARG A 123 27.84 16.74 -36.27
C ARG A 123 28.00 15.42 -35.51
N GLU A 124 29.21 14.87 -35.50
CA GLU A 124 29.55 13.77 -34.60
C GLU A 124 29.10 14.13 -33.18
N PRO A 125 28.47 13.20 -32.44
CA PRO A 125 28.12 13.43 -31.05
C PRO A 125 29.42 13.71 -30.29
N ARG A 126 29.58 14.96 -29.82
CA ARG A 126 30.67 15.28 -28.90
C ARG A 126 30.51 14.38 -27.67
N PRO A 127 31.59 13.82 -27.11
CA PRO A 127 31.52 13.16 -25.82
C PRO A 127 30.91 14.15 -24.80
N PRO A 128 30.10 13.69 -23.83
CA PRO A 128 29.49 14.59 -22.86
C PRO A 128 30.60 15.19 -22.00
N GLU A 129 31.08 16.39 -22.36
CA GLU A 129 31.73 17.28 -21.42
C GLU A 129 30.72 17.48 -20.28
N THR A 130 31.11 17.18 -19.04
CA THR A 130 30.27 17.40 -17.87
C THR A 130 29.64 18.79 -17.95
N ALA A 131 28.32 18.86 -18.00
CA ALA A 131 27.60 20.11 -18.22
C ALA A 131 28.07 21.15 -17.19
N ASP A 132 28.66 22.25 -17.65
CA ASP A 132 29.08 23.33 -16.75
C ASP A 132 27.85 24.15 -16.35
N TRP A 133 27.14 23.65 -15.33
CA TRP A 133 25.93 24.28 -14.79
C TRP A 133 26.13 25.75 -14.41
N ASN A 134 27.34 26.12 -14.02
CA ASN A 134 27.64 27.52 -13.72
C ASN A 134 27.54 28.38 -14.98
N ARG A 135 28.00 27.88 -16.12
CA ARG A 135 27.81 28.51 -17.42
C ARG A 135 26.33 28.55 -17.79
N THR A 136 25.60 27.45 -17.62
CA THR A 136 24.15 27.35 -17.90
C THR A 136 23.34 28.40 -17.16
N ILE A 137 23.50 28.49 -15.84
CA ILE A 137 22.80 29.49 -15.01
C ILE A 137 23.19 30.91 -15.42
N ASN A 138 24.45 31.16 -15.79
CA ASN A 138 24.86 32.48 -16.27
C ASN A 138 24.18 32.85 -17.60
N ARG A 139 24.01 31.89 -18.52
CA ARG A 139 23.26 32.10 -19.78
C ARG A 139 21.80 32.42 -19.48
N ILE A 140 21.15 31.62 -18.62
CA ILE A 140 19.78 31.86 -18.16
C ILE A 140 19.67 33.25 -17.53
N ALA A 141 20.61 33.63 -16.67
CA ALA A 141 20.62 34.95 -16.01
C ALA A 141 20.67 36.11 -17.03
N ARG A 142 21.45 35.99 -18.12
CA ARG A 142 21.44 36.99 -19.20
C ARG A 142 20.09 37.06 -19.90
N GLY A 143 19.47 35.91 -20.14
CA GLY A 143 18.09 35.83 -20.64
C GLY A 143 17.11 36.54 -19.71
N LEU A 144 17.19 36.32 -18.40
CA LEU A 144 16.29 36.95 -17.42
C LEU A 144 16.47 38.47 -17.29
N GLN A 145 17.69 38.98 -17.48
CA GLN A 145 18.02 40.41 -17.35
C GLN A 145 17.63 41.25 -18.57
N ASN A 146 17.18 40.62 -19.66
CA ASN A 146 16.78 41.33 -20.86
C ASN A 146 15.45 42.08 -20.66
N SER A 147 15.17 43.12 -21.44
CA SER A 147 13.90 43.87 -21.37
C SER A 147 13.24 44.04 -22.75
N ARG A 148 13.61 43.19 -23.72
CA ARG A 148 13.18 43.29 -25.12
C ARG A 148 12.39 42.08 -25.59
N VAL A 149 12.78 40.88 -25.18
CA VAL A 149 12.21 39.60 -25.62
C VAL A 149 11.69 38.85 -24.38
N PRO A 150 10.39 38.50 -24.33
CA PRO A 150 9.85 37.71 -23.23
C PRO A 150 10.48 36.30 -23.21
N CYS A 151 11.23 36.02 -22.15
CA CYS A 151 11.95 34.76 -21.98
C CYS A 151 11.42 33.98 -20.77
N ALA A 152 11.27 32.67 -20.92
CA ALA A 152 10.98 31.74 -19.84
C ALA A 152 12.01 30.60 -19.86
N PHE A 153 12.54 30.25 -18.69
CA PHE A 153 13.47 29.13 -18.53
C PHE A 153 12.92 28.15 -17.51
N VAL A 154 12.87 26.88 -17.88
CA VAL A 154 12.46 25.77 -17.03
C VAL A 154 13.70 24.97 -16.67
N ILE A 155 14.03 24.92 -15.39
CA ILE A 155 15.00 23.98 -14.83
C ILE A 155 14.23 22.74 -14.42
N ASP A 156 14.37 21.67 -15.21
CA ASP A 156 13.75 20.39 -14.93
C ASP A 156 14.61 19.56 -13.97
N LEU A 157 13.99 18.58 -13.30
CA LEU A 157 14.65 17.70 -12.34
C LEU A 157 15.49 18.46 -11.29
N ALA A 158 15.01 19.61 -10.83
CA ALA A 158 15.76 20.49 -9.91
C ALA A 158 16.11 19.81 -8.58
N SER A 159 15.34 18.79 -8.17
CA SER A 159 15.66 17.92 -7.02
C SER A 159 16.98 17.16 -7.18
N ARG A 160 17.49 17.00 -8.41
CA ARG A 160 18.77 16.32 -8.70
C ARG A 160 19.97 17.26 -8.70
N LEU A 161 19.76 18.57 -8.52
CA LEU A 161 20.84 19.55 -8.42
C LEU A 161 21.53 19.54 -7.06
N THR A 162 20.96 18.84 -6.06
CA THR A 162 21.60 18.67 -4.76
C THR A 162 21.41 17.29 -4.17
N SER A 163 22.43 16.84 -3.44
CA SER A 163 22.38 15.61 -2.64
C SER A 163 21.66 15.79 -1.30
N SER A 164 21.74 16.98 -0.69
CA SER A 164 21.10 17.30 0.58
C SER A 164 20.79 18.80 0.69
N PRO A 165 19.51 19.18 0.73
CA PRO A 165 19.11 20.60 0.77
C PRO A 165 19.54 21.31 2.06
N ASP A 166 19.68 20.57 3.16
CA ASP A 166 20.14 21.11 4.46
C ASP A 166 21.67 21.16 4.59
N ARG A 167 22.40 20.39 3.76
CA ARG A 167 23.86 20.27 3.80
C ARG A 167 24.49 20.47 2.43
N LEU A 168 24.33 21.69 1.92
CA LEU A 168 24.92 22.09 0.65
C LEU A 168 26.45 22.16 0.74
N SER A 169 27.11 21.54 -0.23
CA SER A 169 28.51 21.80 -0.56
C SER A 169 28.72 23.27 -0.96
N LYS A 170 29.98 23.69 -1.03
CA LYS A 170 30.34 25.04 -1.45
C LYS A 170 29.82 25.36 -2.85
N ASP A 171 29.94 24.40 -3.78
CA ASP A 171 29.56 24.59 -5.18
C ASP A 171 28.05 24.60 -5.36
N GLU A 172 27.31 23.70 -4.71
CA GLU A 172 25.83 23.72 -4.69
C GLU A 172 25.29 25.02 -4.09
N ARG A 173 25.89 25.50 -2.98
CA ARG A 173 25.51 26.78 -2.37
C ARG A 173 25.73 27.94 -3.33
N ILE A 174 26.85 27.96 -4.06
CA ILE A 174 27.13 28.97 -5.08
C ILE A 174 26.12 28.88 -6.22
N LEU A 175 25.80 27.68 -6.69
CA LEU A 175 24.82 27.43 -7.76
C LEU A 175 23.45 28.01 -7.39
N PHE A 176 22.87 27.61 -6.26
CA PHE A 176 21.56 28.12 -5.82
C PHE A 176 21.58 29.61 -5.50
N THR A 177 22.70 30.14 -4.99
CA THR A 177 22.85 31.60 -4.83
C THR A 177 22.83 32.31 -6.18
N ARG A 178 23.42 31.73 -7.24
CA ARG A 178 23.36 32.29 -8.60
C ARG A 178 21.94 32.23 -9.16
N VAL A 179 21.21 31.13 -8.96
CA VAL A 179 19.79 31.01 -9.31
C VAL A 179 18.99 32.14 -8.65
N LEU A 180 19.17 32.35 -7.33
CA LEU A 180 18.50 33.42 -6.60
C LEU A 180 18.86 34.82 -7.12
N LYS A 181 20.15 35.06 -7.41
CA LYS A 181 20.61 36.33 -8.01
C LYS A 181 20.04 36.56 -9.40
N ALA A 182 19.96 35.51 -10.22
CA ALA A 182 19.39 35.58 -11.57
C ALA A 182 17.90 35.95 -11.53
N ALA A 183 17.14 35.30 -10.65
CA ALA A 183 15.73 35.63 -10.42
C ALA A 183 15.55 37.06 -9.87
N ALA A 184 16.40 37.50 -8.94
CA ALA A 184 16.33 38.84 -8.36
C ALA A 184 16.66 39.95 -9.39
N ALA A 185 17.53 39.65 -10.36
CA ALA A 185 17.93 40.55 -11.43
C ALA A 185 17.02 40.50 -12.68
N SER A 186 16.01 39.63 -12.69
CA SER A 186 15.05 39.52 -13.79
C SER A 186 14.33 40.84 -14.03
N ARG A 187 14.18 41.21 -15.31
CA ARG A 187 13.50 42.43 -15.76
C ARG A 187 12.17 42.12 -16.45
N GLU A 188 11.29 43.10 -16.42
CA GLU A 188 10.04 43.08 -17.17
C GLU A 188 10.29 43.51 -18.63
N VAL A 189 9.59 42.87 -19.56
CA VAL A 189 9.51 43.24 -20.97
C VAL A 189 8.18 43.96 -21.17
N VAL A 190 8.23 45.21 -21.62
CA VAL A 190 7.06 46.06 -21.84
C VAL A 190 6.96 46.36 -23.34
N ARG A 191 5.83 46.00 -23.95
CA ARG A 191 5.52 46.30 -25.36
C ARG A 191 4.10 46.88 -25.47
N PRO A 192 3.71 47.49 -26.61
CA PRO A 192 2.38 48.03 -26.79
C PRO A 192 1.25 47.01 -26.57
N ASP A 193 1.52 45.72 -26.80
CA ASP A 193 0.54 44.64 -26.71
C ASP A 193 0.54 43.88 -25.37
N GLY A 194 1.39 44.27 -24.40
CA GLY A 194 1.39 43.66 -23.07
C GLY A 194 2.64 43.89 -22.22
N ARG A 195 2.67 43.22 -21.06
CA ARG A 195 3.81 43.17 -20.15
C ARG A 195 4.10 41.73 -19.75
N TRP A 196 5.38 41.37 -19.71
CA TRP A 196 5.84 40.03 -19.38
C TRP A 196 7.01 40.09 -18.40
N ASN A 197 6.99 39.26 -17.37
CA ASN A 197 8.17 39.04 -16.54
C ASN A 197 9.03 37.97 -17.20
N ASN A 198 10.35 38.18 -17.28
CA ASN A 198 11.20 37.05 -17.63
C ASN A 198 11.17 36.02 -16.51
N LEU A 199 10.83 34.80 -16.87
CA LEU A 199 10.39 33.78 -15.93
C LEU A 199 11.45 32.70 -15.73
N LEU A 200 11.65 32.31 -14.48
CA LEU A 200 12.42 31.14 -14.10
C LEU A 200 11.50 30.17 -13.35
N ILE A 201 11.39 28.95 -13.87
CA ILE A 201 10.60 27.86 -13.28
C ILE A 201 11.55 26.76 -12.84
N LEU A 202 11.44 26.30 -11.60
CA LEU A 202 12.13 25.10 -11.12
C LEU A 202 11.09 24.00 -10.90
N VAL A 203 11.30 22.84 -11.53
CA VAL A 203 10.47 21.65 -11.35
C VAL A 203 11.17 20.72 -10.37
N CYS A 204 10.52 20.39 -9.25
CA CYS A 204 11.09 19.52 -8.22
C CYS A 204 10.07 18.50 -7.70
N ASP A 205 10.50 17.34 -7.22
CA ASP A 205 9.58 16.29 -6.74
C ASP A 205 8.84 16.79 -5.50
N LYS A 206 9.57 17.37 -4.55
CA LYS A 206 9.03 17.99 -3.33
C LYS A 206 9.65 19.37 -3.09
N MET A 207 8.92 20.27 -2.41
CA MET A 207 9.45 21.60 -2.08
C MET A 207 10.67 21.56 -1.17
N ASN A 208 10.75 20.57 -0.29
CA ASN A 208 11.88 20.42 0.63
C ASN A 208 13.09 19.75 0.00
N ASP A 209 13.04 19.33 -1.28
CA ASP A 209 14.24 18.88 -2.01
C ASP A 209 15.14 20.07 -2.39
N LEU A 210 14.61 21.29 -2.34
CA LEU A 210 15.32 22.51 -2.64
C LEU A 210 15.64 23.28 -1.35
N PRO A 211 16.76 24.04 -1.31
CA PRO A 211 17.12 24.84 -0.15
C PRO A 211 16.04 25.86 0.22
N ALA A 212 15.65 25.87 1.51
CA ALA A 212 14.55 26.71 1.99
C ALA A 212 14.72 28.20 1.70
N PHE A 213 15.97 28.72 1.70
CA PHE A 213 16.24 30.14 1.44
C PHE A 213 15.85 30.60 0.01
N LEU A 214 15.60 29.69 -0.92
CA LEU A 214 15.17 30.04 -2.28
C LEU A 214 13.72 30.54 -2.32
N TYR A 215 12.85 29.96 -1.49
CA TYR A 215 11.40 30.21 -1.51
C TYR A 215 10.87 30.81 -0.22
N LEU A 216 11.46 30.50 0.94
CA LEU A 216 11.02 31.01 2.23
C LEU A 216 11.31 32.51 2.33
N ASN A 217 10.29 33.30 2.69
CA ASN A 217 10.37 34.77 2.78
C ASN A 217 10.84 35.46 1.48
N ASN A 218 10.71 34.81 0.32
CA ASN A 218 11.06 35.41 -0.97
C ASN A 218 9.80 35.97 -1.65
N PRO A 219 9.61 37.31 -1.69
CA PRO A 219 8.41 37.91 -2.27
C PRO A 219 8.31 37.73 -3.79
N ARG A 220 9.41 37.38 -4.46
CA ARG A 220 9.46 37.11 -5.91
C ARG A 220 9.11 35.67 -6.27
N ALA A 221 9.15 34.77 -5.29
CA ALA A 221 8.86 33.36 -5.46
C ALA A 221 7.38 33.04 -5.31
N ARG A 222 6.92 31.99 -6.00
CA ARG A 222 5.67 31.29 -5.68
C ARG A 222 5.84 29.80 -5.90
N SER A 223 5.29 29.00 -4.99
CA SER A 223 5.19 27.55 -5.13
C SER A 223 3.82 27.15 -5.65
N ILE A 224 3.79 26.17 -6.55
CA ILE A 224 2.60 25.64 -7.22
C ILE A 224 2.66 24.12 -7.08
N ASN A 225 1.70 23.56 -6.34
CA ASN A 225 1.57 22.12 -6.14
C ASN A 225 0.71 21.53 -7.27
N ILE A 226 1.27 20.65 -8.09
CA ILE A 226 0.49 19.81 -9.00
C ILE A 226 -0.02 18.62 -8.18
N GLU A 227 -1.30 18.63 -7.88
CA GLU A 227 -1.97 17.57 -7.12
C GLU A 227 -2.25 16.35 -8.02
N LEU A 228 -2.54 15.20 -7.40
CA LEU A 228 -3.08 14.05 -8.11
C LEU A 228 -4.46 14.41 -8.70
N PRO A 229 -4.89 13.77 -9.80
CA PRO A 229 -6.17 14.06 -10.44
C PRO A 229 -7.33 13.99 -9.45
N ASP A 230 -8.10 15.08 -9.34
CA ASP A 230 -9.27 15.15 -8.46
C ASP A 230 -10.47 14.34 -9.01
N ARG A 231 -11.58 14.34 -8.27
CA ARG A 231 -12.79 13.58 -8.66
C ARG A 231 -13.33 14.01 -10.03
N GLU A 232 -13.32 15.31 -10.33
CA GLU A 232 -13.83 15.84 -11.60
C GLU A 232 -12.89 15.54 -12.76
N GLU A 233 -11.57 15.64 -12.54
CA GLU A 233 -10.54 15.23 -13.49
C GLU A 233 -10.65 13.74 -13.84
N ARG A 234 -10.82 12.85 -12.85
CA ARG A 234 -11.05 11.41 -13.10
C ARG A 234 -12.36 11.16 -13.87
N GLY A 235 -13.41 11.94 -13.59
CA GLY A 235 -14.66 11.89 -14.33
C GLY A 235 -14.51 12.33 -15.80
N ARG A 236 -13.76 13.40 -16.04
CA ARG A 236 -13.42 13.85 -17.41
C ARG A 236 -12.55 12.84 -18.14
N PHE A 237 -11.59 12.23 -17.44
CA PHE A 237 -10.73 11.18 -17.97
C PHE A 237 -11.57 10.03 -18.52
N VAL A 238 -12.45 9.44 -17.72
CA VAL A 238 -13.26 8.29 -18.19
C VAL A 238 -14.20 8.67 -19.31
N ASN A 239 -14.83 9.85 -19.27
CA ASN A 239 -15.67 10.33 -20.38
C ASN A 239 -14.91 10.44 -21.70
N ARG A 240 -13.65 10.90 -21.63
CA ARG A 240 -12.78 11.05 -22.80
C ARG A 240 -12.25 9.71 -23.32
N TYR A 241 -11.85 8.82 -22.41
CA TYR A 241 -11.19 7.57 -22.75
C TYR A 241 -12.15 6.37 -22.89
N TYR A 242 -13.42 6.50 -22.53
CA TYR A 242 -14.40 5.41 -22.55
C TYR A 242 -14.36 4.58 -23.85
N ARG A 243 -14.41 5.26 -25.01
CA ARG A 243 -14.37 4.62 -26.34
C ARG A 243 -13.12 3.80 -26.64
N HIS A 244 -12.06 3.95 -25.85
CA HIS A 244 -10.81 3.20 -26.03
C HIS A 244 -10.77 1.94 -25.17
N PHE A 245 -11.65 1.79 -24.17
CA PHE A 245 -11.72 0.53 -23.43
C PHE A 245 -12.21 -0.60 -24.34
N TYR A 246 -11.76 -1.81 -24.06
CA TYR A 246 -12.24 -2.99 -24.77
C TYR A 246 -13.76 -3.14 -24.54
N GLY A 247 -14.49 -3.52 -25.59
CA GLY A 247 -15.95 -3.68 -25.53
C GLY A 247 -16.77 -2.39 -25.40
N ALA A 248 -16.15 -1.21 -25.38
CA ALA A 248 -16.88 0.06 -25.38
C ALA A 248 -17.53 0.31 -26.75
N LEU A 249 -18.79 0.77 -26.75
CA LEU A 249 -19.48 1.14 -27.98
C LEU A 249 -18.91 2.43 -28.57
N PRO A 250 -18.50 2.45 -29.86
CA PRO A 250 -18.00 3.66 -30.50
C PRO A 250 -19.01 4.81 -30.43
N ASN A 251 -18.53 6.03 -30.19
CA ASN A 251 -19.33 7.26 -30.17
C ASN A 251 -20.49 7.29 -29.15
N THR A 252 -20.42 6.49 -28.09
CA THR A 252 -21.38 6.55 -26.98
C THR A 252 -20.74 7.14 -25.72
N ALA A 253 -21.55 7.81 -24.90
CA ALA A 253 -21.11 8.25 -23.58
C ALA A 253 -21.02 7.04 -22.62
N PRO A 254 -20.09 7.05 -21.65
CA PRO A 254 -20.02 5.98 -20.66
C PRO A 254 -21.32 5.92 -19.84
N PRO A 255 -21.83 4.72 -19.52
CA PRO A 255 -22.89 4.56 -18.54
C PRO A 255 -22.51 5.21 -17.20
N GLN A 256 -23.47 5.82 -16.51
CA GLN A 256 -23.20 6.49 -15.22
C GLN A 256 -22.57 5.55 -14.17
N ALA A 257 -22.93 4.27 -14.20
CA ALA A 257 -22.33 3.26 -13.32
C ALA A 257 -20.82 3.08 -13.61
N VAL A 258 -20.41 3.04 -14.89
CA VAL A 258 -18.99 3.00 -15.28
C VAL A 258 -18.26 4.25 -14.80
N VAL A 259 -18.86 5.43 -14.99
CA VAL A 259 -18.26 6.70 -14.55
C VAL A 259 -18.04 6.70 -13.04
N ARG A 260 -19.08 6.37 -12.27
CA ARG A 260 -19.01 6.29 -10.81
C ARG A 260 -17.93 5.30 -10.37
N ASP A 261 -18.01 4.06 -10.85
CA ASP A 261 -17.10 2.99 -10.42
C ASP A 261 -15.65 3.32 -10.81
N PHE A 262 -15.41 3.91 -11.99
CA PHE A 262 -14.08 4.36 -12.39
C PHE A 262 -13.56 5.47 -11.51
N VAL A 263 -14.32 6.55 -11.31
CA VAL A 263 -13.93 7.69 -10.47
C VAL A 263 -13.57 7.27 -9.05
N ASP A 264 -14.31 6.30 -8.50
CA ASP A 264 -14.11 5.79 -7.15
C ASP A 264 -12.89 4.83 -7.09
N LEU A 265 -12.75 3.89 -8.04
CA LEU A 265 -11.68 2.88 -8.02
C LEU A 265 -10.32 3.40 -8.49
N SER A 266 -10.30 4.54 -9.20
CA SER A 266 -9.08 5.23 -9.65
C SER A 266 -8.61 6.31 -8.68
N GLU A 267 -9.21 6.41 -7.49
CA GLU A 267 -8.77 7.36 -6.47
C GLU A 267 -7.30 7.15 -6.09
N GLY A 268 -6.53 8.25 -6.16
CA GLY A 268 -5.10 8.25 -5.86
C GLY A 268 -4.21 7.68 -6.96
N LEU A 269 -4.76 7.40 -8.15
CA LEU A 269 -3.97 7.08 -9.34
C LEU A 269 -3.62 8.36 -10.12
N THR A 270 -2.44 8.34 -10.73
CA THR A 270 -1.99 9.32 -11.73
C THR A 270 -2.76 9.18 -13.05
N ASN A 271 -2.74 10.22 -13.91
CA ASN A 271 -3.31 10.14 -15.26
C ASN A 271 -2.63 9.05 -16.09
N TYR A 272 -1.32 8.85 -15.90
CA TYR A 272 -0.57 7.77 -16.54
C TYR A 272 -1.05 6.38 -16.11
N GLU A 273 -1.26 6.15 -14.80
CA GLU A 273 -1.80 4.89 -14.28
C GLU A 273 -3.25 4.67 -14.74
N MET A 274 -4.09 5.70 -14.76
CA MET A 274 -5.45 5.62 -15.31
C MET A 274 -5.45 5.23 -16.80
N ARG A 275 -4.51 5.75 -17.59
CA ARG A 275 -4.31 5.33 -18.99
C ARG A 275 -3.81 3.89 -19.09
N SER A 276 -3.04 3.44 -18.11
CA SER A 276 -2.63 2.05 -17.99
C SER A 276 -3.82 1.11 -17.76
N LEU A 277 -4.87 1.53 -17.03
CA LEU A 277 -6.13 0.77 -16.90
C LEU A 277 -6.83 0.57 -18.25
N VAL A 278 -6.88 1.62 -19.08
CA VAL A 278 -7.45 1.54 -20.45
C VAL A 278 -6.66 0.53 -21.28
N ASN A 279 -5.33 0.66 -21.29
CA ASN A 279 -4.45 -0.23 -22.03
C ASN A 279 -4.54 -1.68 -21.54
N LEU A 280 -4.67 -1.88 -20.23
CA LEU A 280 -4.85 -3.20 -19.63
C LEU A 280 -6.16 -3.84 -20.07
N SER A 281 -7.26 -3.10 -20.08
CA SER A 281 -8.56 -3.57 -20.60
C SER A 281 -8.43 -4.07 -22.05
N ILE A 282 -7.71 -3.34 -22.91
CA ILE A 282 -7.44 -3.75 -24.29
C ILE A 282 -6.57 -5.00 -24.37
N LYS A 283 -5.44 -5.01 -23.65
CA LYS A 283 -4.43 -6.07 -23.71
C LYS A 283 -4.98 -7.41 -23.20
N GLU A 284 -5.70 -7.36 -22.08
CA GLU A 284 -6.26 -8.54 -21.41
C GLU A 284 -7.68 -8.86 -21.92
N ARG A 285 -8.20 -8.08 -22.88
CA ARG A 285 -9.53 -8.24 -23.48
C ARG A 285 -10.65 -8.28 -22.43
N ILE A 286 -10.55 -7.43 -21.41
CA ILE A 286 -11.57 -7.30 -20.37
C ILE A 286 -12.55 -6.20 -20.80
N PRO A 287 -13.80 -6.54 -21.16
CA PRO A 287 -14.74 -5.55 -21.66
C PRO A 287 -15.15 -4.61 -20.53
N ILE A 288 -15.28 -3.30 -20.79
CA ILE A 288 -15.63 -2.30 -19.77
C ILE A 288 -17.03 -2.49 -19.19
N CYS A 289 -17.92 -3.12 -19.97
CA CYS A 289 -19.23 -3.60 -19.56
C CYS A 289 -19.38 -5.04 -20.07
N GLU A 290 -19.98 -5.92 -19.27
CA GLU A 290 -20.32 -7.27 -19.71
C GLU A 290 -21.28 -7.21 -20.92
N PRO A 291 -20.99 -7.89 -22.05
CA PRO A 291 -21.80 -7.81 -23.26
C PRO A 291 -23.28 -8.20 -23.05
N ASP A 292 -23.52 -9.19 -22.20
CA ASP A 292 -24.85 -9.79 -22.01
C ASP A 292 -25.68 -9.05 -20.94
N THR A 293 -25.02 -8.48 -19.93
CA THR A 293 -25.70 -7.90 -18.75
C THR A 293 -25.57 -6.39 -18.64
N GLY A 294 -24.62 -5.78 -19.36
CA GLY A 294 -24.30 -4.36 -19.27
C GLY A 294 -23.66 -3.93 -17.94
N VAL A 295 -23.31 -4.89 -17.08
CA VAL A 295 -22.71 -4.61 -15.76
C VAL A 295 -21.28 -4.06 -15.94
N PRO A 296 -20.91 -2.96 -15.26
CA PRO A 296 -19.56 -2.42 -15.32
C PRO A 296 -18.49 -3.39 -14.80
N ASN A 297 -17.38 -3.50 -15.53
CA ASN A 297 -16.24 -4.36 -15.21
C ASN A 297 -15.02 -3.57 -14.70
N VAL A 298 -15.22 -2.30 -14.33
CA VAL A 298 -14.15 -1.41 -13.89
C VAL A 298 -13.39 -1.98 -12.70
N LYS A 299 -14.11 -2.63 -11.78
CA LYS A 299 -13.53 -3.32 -10.61
C LYS A 299 -12.51 -4.37 -11.03
N ARG A 300 -12.86 -5.25 -11.96
CA ARG A 300 -11.96 -6.29 -12.46
C ARG A 300 -10.70 -5.72 -13.12
N ILE A 301 -10.85 -4.65 -13.89
CA ILE A 301 -9.70 -3.96 -14.52
C ILE A 301 -8.80 -3.35 -13.44
N SER A 302 -9.38 -2.68 -12.44
CA SER A 302 -8.64 -2.07 -11.32
C SER A 302 -7.93 -3.13 -10.47
N GLU A 303 -8.60 -4.23 -10.13
CA GLU A 303 -8.02 -5.33 -9.37
C GLU A 303 -6.89 -6.01 -10.13
N MET A 304 -7.06 -6.24 -11.43
CA MET A 304 -5.98 -6.82 -12.25
C MET A 304 -4.77 -5.89 -12.33
N TYR A 305 -4.99 -4.57 -12.41
CA TYR A 305 -3.91 -3.59 -12.39
C TYR A 305 -3.17 -3.57 -11.05
N LYS A 306 -3.91 -3.57 -9.93
CA LYS A 306 -3.34 -3.49 -8.58
C LYS A 306 -2.67 -4.80 -8.12
N TYR A 307 -3.22 -5.95 -8.50
CA TYR A 307 -2.85 -7.25 -7.96
C TYR A 307 -2.24 -8.22 -8.97
N GLY A 308 -2.37 -7.95 -10.28
CA GLY A 308 -1.88 -8.85 -11.33
C GLY A 308 -2.65 -10.16 -11.47
N VAL A 309 -3.84 -10.30 -10.85
CA VAL A 309 -4.64 -11.53 -10.87
C VAL A 309 -5.96 -11.30 -11.62
N THR A 310 -6.31 -12.24 -12.51
CA THR A 310 -7.48 -12.17 -13.40
C THR A 310 -8.81 -12.56 -12.74
N THR A 311 -8.75 -13.25 -11.61
CA THR A 311 -9.88 -13.77 -10.83
C THR A 311 -9.57 -13.63 -9.34
N SER A 312 -10.45 -12.99 -8.57
CA SER A 312 -10.25 -12.88 -7.12
C SER A 312 -10.28 -14.29 -6.50
N GLU A 313 -9.33 -14.59 -5.60
CA GLU A 313 -9.39 -15.84 -4.82
C GLU A 313 -10.69 -15.92 -4.01
N TRP A 314 -11.28 -14.77 -3.67
CA TRP A 314 -12.58 -14.70 -3.04
C TRP A 314 -13.69 -15.24 -3.93
N ASP A 315 -13.64 -15.01 -5.24
CA ASP A 315 -14.67 -15.49 -6.17
C ASP A 315 -14.65 -17.01 -6.29
N LYS A 316 -13.46 -17.62 -6.19
CA LYS A 316 -13.26 -19.08 -6.20
C LYS A 316 -13.85 -19.78 -4.97
N ILE A 317 -14.15 -19.05 -3.90
CA ILE A 317 -14.79 -19.63 -2.71
C ILE A 317 -16.24 -19.98 -3.04
N GLU A 318 -16.52 -21.28 -3.16
CA GLU A 318 -17.86 -21.82 -3.42
C GLU A 318 -18.82 -21.50 -2.27
N ALA A 319 -20.07 -21.17 -2.61
CA ALA A 319 -21.10 -20.88 -1.61
C ALA A 319 -21.37 -22.07 -0.67
N GLU A 320 -21.28 -23.30 -1.17
CA GLU A 320 -21.45 -24.53 -0.39
C GLU A 320 -20.38 -24.68 0.71
N LYS A 321 -19.14 -24.25 0.43
CA LYS A 321 -18.05 -24.22 1.40
C LYS A 321 -18.35 -23.26 2.56
N LEU A 322 -19.00 -22.14 2.27
CA LEU A 322 -19.45 -21.19 3.30
C LEU A 322 -20.72 -21.65 4.02
N ALA A 323 -21.60 -22.41 3.37
CA ALA A 323 -22.77 -23.01 4.01
C ALA A 323 -22.36 -24.05 5.07
N SER A 324 -21.30 -24.82 4.79
CA SER A 324 -20.73 -25.80 5.72
C SER A 324 -19.65 -25.24 6.65
N ALA A 325 -19.31 -23.95 6.55
CA ALA A 325 -18.20 -23.32 7.28
C ALA A 325 -18.30 -23.46 8.80
N GLU A 326 -19.50 -23.36 9.36
CA GLU A 326 -19.71 -23.50 10.80
C GLU A 326 -19.31 -24.89 11.28
N SER A 327 -19.74 -25.93 10.58
CA SER A 327 -19.39 -27.31 10.89
C SER A 327 -17.87 -27.55 10.77
N PHE A 328 -17.25 -26.95 9.74
CA PHE A 328 -15.81 -27.03 9.52
C PHE A 328 -15.03 -26.38 10.68
N ILE A 329 -15.38 -25.15 11.06
CA ILE A 329 -14.71 -24.45 12.16
C ILE A 329 -14.92 -25.20 13.48
N ARG A 330 -16.13 -25.67 13.78
CA ARG A 330 -16.45 -26.47 14.99
C ARG A 330 -15.72 -27.82 15.03
N SER A 331 -15.40 -28.39 13.88
CA SER A 331 -14.58 -29.61 13.84
C SER A 331 -13.18 -29.37 14.41
N ARG A 332 -12.63 -28.16 14.23
CA ARG A 332 -11.28 -27.76 14.64
C ARG A 332 -11.22 -27.00 15.97
N ILE A 333 -12.19 -26.12 16.22
CA ILE A 333 -12.30 -25.28 17.42
C ILE A 333 -13.42 -25.85 18.27
N LYS A 334 -13.10 -26.26 19.50
CA LYS A 334 -14.08 -26.80 20.45
C LYS A 334 -14.52 -25.69 21.40
N GLY A 335 -15.84 -25.49 21.49
CA GLY A 335 -16.46 -24.36 22.18
C GLY A 335 -16.36 -23.05 21.40
N GLN A 336 -16.40 -21.92 22.12
CA GLN A 336 -16.30 -20.57 21.54
C GLN A 336 -17.44 -20.20 20.59
N GLU A 337 -18.65 -20.64 20.91
CA GLU A 337 -19.88 -20.44 20.12
C GLU A 337 -20.04 -19.01 19.58
N ASN A 338 -19.97 -18.03 20.49
CA ASN A 338 -20.11 -16.61 20.14
C ASN A 338 -18.99 -16.13 19.19
N ALA A 339 -17.77 -16.66 19.34
CA ALA A 339 -16.65 -16.28 18.49
C ALA A 339 -16.79 -16.87 17.08
N VAL A 340 -17.23 -18.13 16.98
CA VAL A 340 -17.48 -18.80 15.69
C VAL A 340 -18.52 -18.02 14.88
N VAL A 341 -19.67 -17.68 15.50
CA VAL A 341 -20.74 -16.93 14.81
C VAL A 341 -20.22 -15.58 14.30
N ARG A 342 -19.58 -14.78 15.16
CA ARG A 342 -19.06 -13.45 14.79
C ARG A 342 -18.04 -13.51 13.65
N VAL A 343 -17.13 -14.47 13.68
CA VAL A 343 -16.11 -14.64 12.62
C VAL A 343 -16.79 -15.01 11.29
N LEU A 344 -17.75 -15.93 11.31
CA LEU A 344 -18.47 -16.35 10.11
C LEU A 344 -19.32 -15.23 9.51
N ASP A 345 -19.95 -14.38 10.33
CA ASP A 345 -20.71 -13.23 9.86
C ASP A 345 -19.81 -12.25 9.09
N ILE A 346 -18.61 -11.97 9.61
CA ILE A 346 -17.63 -11.10 8.95
C ILE A 346 -17.14 -11.73 7.64
N VAL A 347 -16.89 -13.03 7.60
CA VAL A 347 -16.50 -13.73 6.37
C VAL A 347 -17.59 -13.74 5.31
N LYS A 348 -18.84 -14.02 5.70
CA LYS A 348 -19.98 -13.99 4.78
C LYS A 348 -20.16 -12.58 4.22
N ARG A 349 -20.02 -11.56 5.06
CA ARG A 349 -20.02 -10.15 4.65
C ARG A 349 -18.90 -9.84 3.64
N ALA A 350 -17.68 -10.30 3.90
CA ALA A 350 -16.53 -10.14 3.02
C ALA A 350 -16.74 -10.76 1.63
N LYS A 351 -17.34 -11.96 1.57
CA LYS A 351 -17.64 -12.68 0.32
C LYS A 351 -18.72 -11.97 -0.51
N ILE A 352 -19.79 -11.50 0.12
CA ILE A 352 -20.89 -10.81 -0.59
C ILE A 352 -20.47 -9.37 -0.97
N GLY A 353 -19.39 -8.85 -0.37
CA GLY A 353 -18.90 -7.49 -0.64
C GLY A 353 -19.76 -6.40 0.01
N LEU A 354 -20.57 -6.74 1.00
CA LEU A 354 -21.44 -5.82 1.72
C LEU A 354 -20.69 -5.18 2.89
N ALA A 355 -19.89 -4.15 2.67
CA ALA A 355 -19.43 -3.32 3.78
C ALA A 355 -20.61 -2.50 4.33
N ALA A 356 -20.76 -2.41 5.66
CA ALA A 356 -21.74 -1.50 6.25
C ALA A 356 -21.27 -0.05 6.03
N GLY A 357 -21.81 0.60 5.01
CA GLY A 357 -21.46 1.96 4.55
C GLY A 357 -21.51 2.06 3.02
N ASP A 358 -21.64 3.29 2.49
CA ASP A 358 -21.78 3.61 1.05
C ASP A 358 -21.04 2.60 0.14
N SER A 359 -21.84 1.82 -0.59
CA SER A 359 -21.49 0.64 -1.38
C SER A 359 -20.62 0.90 -2.63
N SER A 360 -19.82 1.96 -2.63
CA SER A 360 -18.72 2.20 -3.59
C SER A 360 -17.37 2.49 -2.92
N ARG A 361 -17.33 2.61 -1.59
CA ARG A 361 -16.12 2.76 -0.80
C ARG A 361 -15.81 1.36 -0.23
N SER A 362 -14.67 0.76 -0.55
CA SER A 362 -13.43 1.26 0.02
C SER A 362 -12.30 0.32 -0.41
N ASN A 363 -11.11 0.87 -0.67
CA ASN A 363 -9.87 0.10 -0.73
C ASN A 363 -9.58 -0.68 0.57
N ARG A 364 -10.39 -0.53 1.64
CA ARG A 364 -10.28 -1.21 2.94
C ARG A 364 -10.16 -2.72 2.84
N PRO A 365 -9.50 -3.35 3.86
CA PRO A 365 -9.46 -4.79 4.00
C PRO A 365 -10.87 -5.42 3.98
N ARG A 366 -10.99 -6.61 3.38
CA ARG A 366 -12.26 -7.38 3.29
C ARG A 366 -12.91 -7.63 4.64
N GLY A 367 -12.10 -7.74 5.69
CA GLY A 367 -12.58 -7.90 7.05
C GLY A 367 -11.49 -7.54 8.05
N VAL A 368 -11.92 -7.00 9.19
CA VAL A 368 -11.06 -6.70 10.33
C VAL A 368 -11.66 -7.40 11.54
N LEU A 369 -10.83 -8.14 12.28
CA LEU A 369 -11.22 -8.90 13.46
C LEU A 369 -10.26 -8.57 14.61
N PHE A 370 -10.80 -8.42 15.82
CA PHE A 370 -9.98 -8.26 17.03
C PHE A 370 -10.27 -9.38 18.01
N PHE A 371 -9.34 -10.32 18.15
CA PHE A 371 -9.45 -11.49 19.02
C PHE A 371 -8.90 -11.17 20.42
N ALA A 372 -9.79 -11.09 21.40
CA ALA A 372 -9.44 -10.83 22.79
C ALA A 372 -9.76 -12.03 23.67
N GLY A 373 -9.00 -12.23 24.75
CA GLY A 373 -9.28 -13.31 25.70
C GLY A 373 -8.04 -13.83 26.40
N PRO A 374 -8.19 -14.81 27.31
CA PRO A 374 -7.07 -15.46 27.99
C PRO A 374 -6.09 -16.14 27.01
N THR A 375 -4.91 -16.52 27.51
CA THR A 375 -3.94 -17.26 26.71
C THR A 375 -4.42 -18.70 26.49
N GLY A 376 -4.08 -19.28 25.33
CA GLY A 376 -4.36 -20.70 25.06
C GLY A 376 -5.83 -21.07 24.77
N VAL A 377 -6.75 -20.11 24.62
CA VAL A 377 -8.18 -20.37 24.35
C VAL A 377 -8.54 -20.59 22.88
N GLY A 378 -7.57 -20.48 21.95
CA GLY A 378 -7.76 -20.81 20.53
C GLY A 378 -7.77 -19.64 19.55
N LYS A 379 -7.39 -18.42 19.95
CA LYS A 379 -7.33 -17.23 19.06
C LYS A 379 -6.55 -17.48 17.77
N THR A 380 -5.30 -17.96 17.88
CA THR A 380 -4.45 -18.28 16.72
C THR A 380 -4.97 -19.49 15.93
N GLU A 381 -5.55 -20.50 16.59
CA GLU A 381 -6.10 -21.68 15.89
C GLU A 381 -7.35 -21.29 15.08
N MET A 382 -8.17 -20.34 15.57
CA MET A 382 -9.30 -19.78 14.81
C MET A 382 -8.81 -19.13 13.51
N ALA A 383 -7.75 -18.33 13.58
CA ALA A 383 -7.15 -17.70 12.40
C ALA A 383 -6.63 -18.73 11.38
N LYS A 384 -5.99 -19.80 11.84
CA LYS A 384 -5.53 -20.92 10.98
C LYS A 384 -6.70 -21.68 10.35
N ALA A 385 -7.72 -21.98 11.14
CA ALA A 385 -8.94 -22.63 10.64
C ALA A 385 -9.62 -21.76 9.58
N LEU A 386 -9.62 -20.44 9.76
CA LEU A 386 -10.15 -19.49 8.79
C LEU A 386 -9.34 -19.49 7.47
N ALA A 387 -8.01 -19.50 7.54
CA ALA A 387 -7.16 -19.57 6.35
C ALA A 387 -7.40 -20.87 5.56
N ALA A 388 -7.48 -22.01 6.26
CA ALA A 388 -7.82 -23.30 5.66
C ALA A 388 -9.24 -23.31 5.05
N LEU A 389 -10.21 -22.70 5.72
CA LEU A 389 -11.59 -22.59 5.22
C LEU A 389 -11.64 -21.76 3.94
N LEU A 390 -11.00 -20.60 3.91
CA LEU A 390 -11.11 -19.67 2.78
C LEU A 390 -10.25 -20.12 1.60
N PHE A 391 -8.97 -20.38 1.85
CA PHE A 391 -7.98 -20.58 0.79
C PHE A 391 -7.51 -22.03 0.65
N GLY A 392 -8.01 -22.95 1.48
CA GLY A 392 -7.59 -24.35 1.47
C GLY A 392 -6.19 -24.62 2.04
N GLN A 393 -5.47 -23.57 2.42
CA GLN A 393 -4.06 -23.61 2.84
C GLN A 393 -3.89 -22.77 4.10
N GLU A 394 -3.25 -23.33 5.14
CA GLU A 394 -2.96 -22.59 6.37
C GLU A 394 -1.85 -21.56 6.16
N GLU A 395 -0.99 -21.77 5.16
CA GLU A 395 0.15 -20.91 4.79
C GLU A 395 -0.28 -19.53 4.31
N ARG A 396 -1.57 -19.38 3.97
CA ARG A 396 -2.21 -18.09 3.66
C ARG A 396 -2.43 -17.23 4.91
N LEU A 397 -2.17 -17.77 6.11
CA LEU A 397 -2.04 -17.01 7.35
C LEU A 397 -0.61 -16.50 7.51
N ILE A 398 -0.42 -15.21 7.30
CA ILE A 398 0.86 -14.53 7.53
C ILE A 398 0.82 -13.94 8.94
N ARG A 399 1.69 -14.44 9.83
CA ARG A 399 1.72 -14.05 11.25
C ARG A 399 2.88 -13.10 11.55
N PHE A 400 2.58 -12.03 12.27
CA PHE A 400 3.53 -11.08 12.82
C PHE A 400 3.38 -11.05 14.34
N ASP A 401 4.45 -11.32 15.08
CA ASP A 401 4.47 -11.23 16.54
C ASP A 401 4.83 -9.81 16.96
N MET A 402 3.88 -9.08 17.56
CA MET A 402 4.07 -7.66 17.90
C MET A 402 5.08 -7.44 19.02
N SER A 403 5.45 -8.47 19.79
CA SER A 403 6.54 -8.39 20.75
C SER A 403 7.89 -8.17 20.07
N GLU A 404 8.08 -8.66 18.84
CA GLU A 404 9.29 -8.39 18.05
C GLU A 404 9.38 -6.93 17.58
N TYR A 405 8.27 -6.19 17.67
CA TYR A 405 8.13 -4.81 17.20
C TYR A 405 7.87 -3.82 18.35
N ALA A 406 8.36 -4.13 19.55
CA ALA A 406 8.25 -3.25 20.72
C ALA A 406 9.29 -2.11 20.73
N ALA A 407 10.42 -2.29 20.02
CA ALA A 407 11.53 -1.33 20.03
C ALA A 407 11.26 -0.10 19.15
N PRO A 408 11.79 1.08 19.50
CA PRO A 408 11.80 2.23 18.59
C PRO A 408 12.47 1.85 17.25
N GLN A 409 11.93 2.33 16.12
CA GLN A 409 12.35 2.02 14.74
C GLN A 409 11.97 0.62 14.19
N SER A 410 11.25 -0.21 14.96
CA SER A 410 10.78 -1.52 14.45
C SER A 410 9.73 -1.40 13.33
N ASP A 411 9.05 -0.26 13.24
CA ASP A 411 8.14 0.10 12.14
C ASP A 411 8.83 0.05 10.78
N GLN A 412 10.12 0.42 10.71
CA GLN A 412 10.91 0.35 9.48
C GLN A 412 11.12 -1.09 9.01
N ARG A 413 11.31 -2.05 9.93
CA ARG A 413 11.44 -3.47 9.56
C ARG A 413 10.10 -4.05 9.09
N LEU A 414 9.00 -3.66 9.74
CA LEU A 414 7.68 -4.15 9.37
C LEU A 414 7.21 -3.58 8.01
N LEU A 415 7.46 -2.30 7.76
CA LEU A 415 6.81 -1.55 6.66
C LEU A 415 7.77 -1.07 5.57
N GLY A 416 9.06 -1.01 5.87
CA GLY A 416 10.13 -0.53 4.99
C GLY A 416 10.74 0.77 5.51
N ALA A 417 12.07 0.85 5.49
CA ALA A 417 12.79 2.05 5.88
C ALA A 417 12.63 3.15 4.81
N PRO A 418 12.60 4.45 5.18
CA PRO A 418 12.59 5.55 4.21
C PRO A 418 13.95 5.68 3.48
N PRO A 419 14.02 6.43 2.36
CA PRO A 419 15.27 6.65 1.63
C PRO A 419 16.36 7.22 2.53
N GLY A 420 17.57 6.65 2.46
CA GLY A 420 18.72 7.07 3.26
C GLY A 420 18.93 6.31 4.58
N TYR A 421 18.09 5.33 4.90
CA TYR A 421 18.25 4.43 6.05
C TYR A 421 18.67 3.01 5.61
N VAL A 422 19.40 2.30 6.48
CA VAL A 422 19.80 0.90 6.24
C VAL A 422 18.55 0.02 6.12
N GLY A 423 18.48 -0.83 5.09
CA GLY A 423 17.31 -1.67 4.81
C GLY A 423 16.30 -1.06 3.83
N TYR A 424 16.56 0.16 3.31
CA TYR A 424 15.73 0.79 2.28
C TYR A 424 15.50 -0.12 1.06
N GLU A 425 16.54 -0.83 0.59
CA GLU A 425 16.42 -1.69 -0.59
C GLU A 425 15.68 -3.01 -0.32
N GLU A 426 15.53 -3.43 0.93
CA GLU A 426 14.87 -4.71 1.27
C GLU A 426 13.34 -4.59 1.35
N GLY A 427 12.79 -3.38 1.53
CA GLY A 427 11.36 -3.17 1.78
C GLY A 427 10.94 -3.63 3.19
N GLY A 428 9.63 -3.67 3.45
CA GLY A 428 9.08 -4.10 4.73
C GLY A 428 8.64 -5.56 4.73
N GLN A 429 8.71 -6.23 5.88
CA GLN A 429 8.21 -7.60 6.00
C GLN A 429 6.71 -7.72 5.64
N LEU A 430 5.88 -6.77 6.10
CA LEU A 430 4.45 -6.72 5.80
C LEU A 430 4.19 -6.41 4.32
N THR A 431 4.84 -5.36 3.81
CA THR A 431 4.65 -4.91 2.42
C THR A 431 5.08 -5.98 1.43
N ASN A 432 6.22 -6.62 1.66
CA ASN A 432 6.70 -7.74 0.83
C ASN A 432 5.78 -8.97 0.91
N ALA A 433 5.28 -9.31 2.12
CA ALA A 433 4.43 -10.47 2.30
C ALA A 433 3.08 -10.32 1.57
N VAL A 434 2.48 -9.12 1.62
CA VAL A 434 1.23 -8.81 0.91
C VAL A 434 1.46 -8.65 -0.58
N LYS A 435 2.59 -8.07 -1.01
CA LYS A 435 2.97 -8.03 -2.44
C LYS A 435 3.07 -9.43 -3.04
N LYS A 436 3.65 -10.38 -2.30
CA LYS A 436 3.75 -11.79 -2.72
C LYS A 436 2.39 -12.49 -2.68
N ASN A 437 1.56 -12.20 -1.67
CA ASN A 437 0.27 -12.84 -1.44
C ASN A 437 -0.80 -11.80 -1.06
N PRO A 438 -1.43 -11.14 -2.06
CA PRO A 438 -2.44 -10.10 -1.78
C PRO A 438 -3.75 -10.68 -1.20
N PHE A 439 -4.01 -11.96 -1.45
CA PHE A 439 -5.10 -12.74 -0.86
C PHE A 439 -4.56 -13.54 0.34
N ALA A 440 -4.63 -12.94 1.53
CA ALA A 440 -4.09 -13.53 2.75
C ALA A 440 -4.88 -13.13 3.99
N ILE A 441 -4.69 -13.90 5.07
CA ILE A 441 -5.06 -13.50 6.42
C ILE A 441 -3.80 -12.97 7.11
N LEU A 442 -3.84 -11.71 7.54
CA LEU A 442 -2.75 -11.06 8.27
C LEU A 442 -3.06 -11.13 9.76
N LEU A 443 -2.23 -11.82 10.53
CA LEU A 443 -2.39 -11.97 11.97
C LEU A 443 -1.33 -11.18 12.73
N PHE A 444 -1.76 -10.14 13.42
CA PHE A 444 -0.93 -9.34 14.33
C PHE A 444 -1.16 -9.83 15.77
N ASP A 445 -0.24 -10.63 16.28
CA ASP A 445 -0.36 -11.30 17.58
C ASP A 445 0.16 -10.39 18.71
N GLU A 446 -0.55 -10.33 19.84
CA GLU A 446 -0.19 -9.53 21.04
C GLU A 446 -0.01 -8.03 20.76
N ILE A 447 -1.01 -7.42 20.11
CA ILE A 447 -0.95 -6.04 19.61
C ILE A 447 -0.57 -5.01 20.67
N GLU A 448 -0.91 -5.24 21.95
CA GLU A 448 -0.54 -4.39 23.08
C GLU A 448 0.98 -4.28 23.34
N LYS A 449 1.79 -5.12 22.69
CA LYS A 449 3.25 -5.12 22.80
C LYS A 449 3.94 -4.29 21.71
N ALA A 450 3.22 -3.92 20.65
CA ALA A 450 3.77 -3.14 19.56
C ALA A 450 4.16 -1.72 20.03
N HIS A 451 5.19 -1.17 19.39
CA HIS A 451 5.53 0.23 19.55
C HIS A 451 4.45 1.16 18.97
N GLY A 452 4.21 2.30 19.62
CA GLY A 452 3.18 3.28 19.26
C GLY A 452 3.21 3.73 17.79
N SER A 453 4.39 3.88 17.19
CA SER A 453 4.55 4.35 15.79
C SER A 453 3.94 3.42 14.73
N ILE A 454 3.76 2.13 15.04
CA ILE A 454 3.19 1.16 14.10
C ILE A 454 1.68 1.39 13.93
N PHE A 455 1.03 1.89 14.97
CA PHE A 455 -0.42 2.09 14.96
C PHE A 455 -0.88 3.18 14.01
N ASP A 456 -0.08 4.23 13.80
CA ASP A 456 -0.36 5.28 12.80
C ASP A 456 -0.45 4.68 11.38
N LYS A 457 0.31 3.60 11.13
CA LYS A 457 0.34 2.88 9.87
C LYS A 457 -0.81 1.88 9.76
N PHE A 458 -1.21 1.26 10.87
CA PHE A 458 -2.43 0.47 10.90
C PHE A 458 -3.67 1.32 10.65
N LEU A 459 -3.74 2.55 11.15
CA LEU A 459 -4.83 3.47 10.81
C LEU A 459 -4.94 3.68 9.30
N GLN A 460 -3.81 3.96 8.62
CA GLN A 460 -3.78 4.09 7.17
C GLN A 460 -4.28 2.83 6.46
N ILE A 461 -3.85 1.63 6.90
CA ILE A 461 -4.32 0.36 6.32
C ILE A 461 -5.81 0.15 6.61
N LEU A 462 -6.31 0.48 7.79
CA LEU A 462 -7.71 0.30 8.16
C LEU A 462 -8.64 1.33 7.52
N ASP A 463 -8.12 2.48 7.10
CA ASP A 463 -8.90 3.54 6.46
C ASP A 463 -8.86 3.50 4.94
N ASP A 464 -7.64 3.49 4.41
CA ASP A 464 -7.38 3.60 2.97
C ASP A 464 -7.11 2.23 2.35
N GLY A 465 -6.88 1.19 3.16
CA GLY A 465 -6.57 -0.17 2.69
C GLY A 465 -5.42 -0.24 1.72
N ARG A 466 -4.48 0.71 1.83
CA ARG A 466 -3.23 0.73 1.12
C ARG A 466 -2.15 1.30 2.03
N LEU A 467 -0.91 0.90 1.76
CA LEU A 467 0.26 1.43 2.42
C LEU A 467 1.33 1.68 1.36
N THR A 468 1.89 2.88 1.35
CA THR A 468 3.06 3.18 0.54
C THR A 468 4.31 2.90 1.36
N ASP A 469 5.17 2.03 0.85
CA ASP A 469 6.44 1.70 1.50
C ASP A 469 7.46 2.85 1.38
N GLY A 470 8.62 2.67 1.98
CA GLY A 470 9.69 3.68 1.91
C GLY A 470 10.18 3.97 0.50
N LYS A 471 10.07 3.02 -0.44
CA LYS A 471 10.48 3.14 -1.84
C LYS A 471 9.47 3.92 -2.69
N GLY A 472 8.30 4.21 -2.15
CA GLY A 472 7.20 4.82 -2.89
C GLY A 472 6.29 3.80 -3.58
N GLU A 473 6.49 2.50 -3.38
CA GLU A 473 5.60 1.47 -3.90
C GLU A 473 4.33 1.38 -3.02
N THR A 474 3.16 1.41 -3.65
CA THR A 474 1.87 1.31 -2.94
C THR A 474 1.37 -0.13 -2.94
N ILE A 475 1.25 -0.71 -1.74
CA ILE A 475 0.71 -2.05 -1.50
C ILE A 475 -0.74 -1.93 -1.04
N TYR A 476 -1.64 -2.69 -1.66
CA TYR A 476 -3.06 -2.68 -1.32
C TYR A 476 -3.42 -3.91 -0.47
N PHE A 477 -4.27 -3.68 0.53
CA PHE A 477 -4.74 -4.65 1.51
C PHE A 477 -6.23 -5.00 1.31
N SER A 478 -6.86 -4.50 0.24
CA SER A 478 -8.32 -4.62 0.05
C SER A 478 -8.81 -6.06 -0.02
N GLU A 479 -7.94 -6.99 -0.40
CA GLU A 479 -8.24 -8.43 -0.52
C GLU A 479 -7.82 -9.24 0.71
N CYS A 480 -7.23 -8.61 1.73
CA CYS A 480 -6.81 -9.24 2.97
C CYS A 480 -7.93 -9.26 4.03
N ILE A 481 -7.92 -10.29 4.88
CA ILE A 481 -8.53 -10.20 6.22
C ILE A 481 -7.43 -9.84 7.21
N ILE A 482 -7.67 -8.86 8.06
CA ILE A 482 -6.76 -8.49 9.14
C ILE A 482 -7.31 -8.96 10.47
N ILE A 483 -6.49 -9.68 11.23
CA ILE A 483 -6.80 -10.19 12.56
C ILE A 483 -5.77 -9.64 13.55
N PHE A 484 -6.23 -8.96 14.57
CA PHE A 484 -5.42 -8.57 15.73
C PHE A 484 -5.71 -9.53 16.88
N THR A 485 -4.72 -9.84 17.71
CA THR A 485 -4.95 -10.55 18.97
C THR A 485 -4.47 -9.72 20.15
N SER A 486 -5.14 -9.88 21.29
CA SER A 486 -4.69 -9.32 22.56
C SER A 486 -4.94 -10.27 23.73
N ASN A 487 -4.05 -10.21 24.71
CA ASN A 487 -4.20 -10.86 26.01
C ASN A 487 -4.59 -9.87 27.13
N LEU A 488 -4.85 -8.59 26.80
CA LEU A 488 -5.27 -7.57 27.75
C LEU A 488 -6.56 -7.98 28.49
N GLY A 489 -6.66 -7.56 29.76
CA GLY A 489 -7.82 -7.86 30.61
C GLY A 489 -7.86 -9.29 31.16
N ALA A 490 -6.99 -10.20 30.71
CA ALA A 490 -6.91 -11.55 31.28
C ALA A 490 -6.06 -11.59 32.57
N VAL A 491 -5.04 -10.74 32.66
CA VAL A 491 -4.09 -10.67 33.78
C VAL A 491 -3.80 -9.20 34.10
N ALA A 492 -3.94 -8.77 35.36
CA ALA A 492 -3.49 -7.44 35.80
C ALA A 492 -1.97 -7.45 35.98
N ARG A 493 -1.29 -6.45 35.39
CA ARG A 493 0.05 -6.06 35.86
C ARG A 493 -0.12 -5.36 37.21
N GLY A 494 0.39 -5.97 38.26
CA GLY A 494 0.44 -5.35 39.58
C GLY A 494 1.50 -4.25 39.60
N GLU A 495 1.08 -3.00 39.44
CA GLU A 495 1.91 -1.82 39.77
C GLU A 495 1.39 -1.04 40.99
N ALA A 496 0.33 -1.51 41.65
CA ALA A 496 -0.11 -0.96 42.93
C ALA A 496 -0.06 -2.04 44.02
N ALA A 497 0.82 -1.82 45.01
CA ALA A 497 1.07 -2.63 46.21
C ALA A 497 2.02 -3.83 46.06
N GLY A 498 3.33 -3.57 46.05
CA GLY A 498 4.32 -4.24 46.91
C GLY A 498 4.44 -5.77 46.93
N GLY A 499 3.83 -6.51 46.01
CA GLY A 499 3.88 -7.97 45.96
C GLY A 499 4.02 -8.45 44.52
N ALA A 500 5.09 -9.16 44.23
CA ALA A 500 5.33 -9.80 42.93
C ALA A 500 4.30 -10.92 42.70
N GLY A 501 3.16 -10.57 42.11
CA GLY A 501 2.13 -11.52 41.70
C GLY A 501 1.16 -10.87 40.73
N ALA A 502 1.13 -11.35 39.48
CA ALA A 502 0.14 -10.93 38.51
C ALA A 502 -1.24 -11.44 38.96
N LYS A 503 -2.19 -10.55 39.25
CA LYS A 503 -3.53 -10.94 39.69
C LYS A 503 -4.40 -11.19 38.46
N LEU A 504 -5.02 -12.38 38.36
CA LEU A 504 -5.99 -12.66 37.30
C LEU A 504 -7.21 -11.72 37.48
N LEU A 505 -7.55 -10.96 36.43
CA LEU A 505 -8.71 -10.05 36.42
C LEU A 505 -10.02 -10.80 36.11
N VAL A 506 -9.90 -11.93 35.43
CA VAL A 506 -10.99 -12.78 35.01
C VAL A 506 -10.69 -14.23 35.41
N THR A 507 -11.72 -14.97 35.76
CA THR A 507 -11.62 -16.36 36.22
C THR A 507 -12.54 -17.28 35.40
N PRO A 508 -12.23 -18.59 35.31
CA PRO A 508 -13.06 -19.54 34.57
C PRO A 508 -14.52 -19.61 35.06
N ASP A 509 -14.78 -19.37 36.35
CA ASP A 509 -16.13 -19.44 36.93
C ASP A 509 -16.97 -18.18 36.66
N MET A 510 -16.37 -17.13 36.10
CA MET A 510 -17.07 -15.89 35.81
C MET A 510 -18.09 -16.08 34.67
N PRO A 511 -19.30 -15.46 34.77
CA PRO A 511 -20.22 -15.39 33.64
C PRO A 511 -19.60 -14.69 32.44
N TYR A 512 -19.81 -15.24 31.23
CA TYR A 512 -19.21 -14.74 29.99
C TYR A 512 -19.44 -13.24 29.76
N ALA A 513 -20.66 -12.74 30.00
CA ALA A 513 -21.00 -11.33 29.81
C ALA A 513 -20.09 -10.41 30.65
N ARG A 514 -19.93 -10.73 31.93
CA ARG A 514 -19.07 -9.97 32.85
C ARG A 514 -17.60 -10.03 32.46
N MET A 515 -17.11 -11.21 32.08
CA MET A 515 -15.73 -11.39 31.60
C MET A 515 -15.48 -10.59 30.33
N ARG A 516 -16.44 -10.62 29.39
CA ARG A 516 -16.38 -9.84 28.15
C ARG A 516 -16.25 -8.36 28.45
N ASP A 517 -17.07 -7.82 29.35
CA ASP A 517 -17.05 -6.39 29.66
C ASP A 517 -15.71 -6.00 30.30
N ILE A 518 -15.19 -6.77 31.26
CA ILE A 518 -13.86 -6.54 31.87
C ILE A 518 -12.73 -6.52 30.82
N ILE A 519 -12.75 -7.47 29.88
CA ILE A 519 -11.74 -7.55 28.82
C ILE A 519 -11.83 -6.36 27.87
N LEU A 520 -13.04 -5.97 27.47
CA LEU A 520 -13.26 -4.83 26.60
C LEU A 520 -12.83 -3.53 27.30
N ASP A 521 -13.22 -3.33 28.56
CA ASP A 521 -12.81 -2.16 29.34
C ASP A 521 -11.28 -2.04 29.41
N ALA A 522 -10.58 -3.15 29.70
CA ALA A 522 -9.11 -3.16 29.74
C ALA A 522 -8.47 -2.84 28.39
N ILE A 523 -9.07 -3.26 27.27
CA ILE A 523 -8.61 -2.90 25.92
C ILE A 523 -8.84 -1.41 25.68
N HIS A 524 -10.04 -0.91 25.97
CA HIS A 524 -10.37 0.50 25.82
C HIS A 524 -9.42 1.38 26.62
N ASP A 525 -9.17 1.04 27.88
CA ASP A 525 -8.24 1.77 28.74
C ASP A 525 -6.82 1.78 28.19
N HIS A 526 -6.34 0.64 27.68
CA HIS A 526 -5.02 0.57 27.08
C HIS A 526 -4.88 1.48 25.86
N PHE A 527 -5.83 1.42 24.92
CA PHE A 527 -5.77 2.23 23.70
C PHE A 527 -5.97 3.73 24.00
N ASN A 528 -6.82 4.08 24.96
CA ASN A 528 -7.11 5.47 25.32
C ASN A 528 -5.98 6.10 26.15
N PHE A 529 -5.50 5.41 27.18
CA PHE A 529 -4.64 6.01 28.21
C PHE A 529 -3.18 5.55 28.16
N VAL A 530 -2.89 4.35 27.65
CA VAL A 530 -1.51 3.84 27.56
C VAL A 530 -0.90 4.16 26.20
N LEU A 531 -1.62 3.83 25.11
CA LEU A 531 -1.16 4.14 23.75
C LEU A 531 -1.48 5.57 23.33
N GLY A 532 -2.52 6.20 23.90
CA GLY A 532 -2.95 7.56 23.52
C GLY A 532 -3.47 7.65 22.09
N ARG A 533 -4.15 6.60 21.62
CA ARG A 533 -4.63 6.43 20.25
C ARG A 533 -6.09 5.90 20.21
N PRO A 534 -7.06 6.64 20.79
CA PRO A 534 -8.47 6.23 20.84
C PRO A 534 -9.10 5.98 19.45
N GLU A 535 -8.62 6.67 18.42
CA GLU A 535 -9.12 6.59 17.04
C GLU A 535 -9.05 5.18 16.44
N ILE A 536 -8.16 4.32 16.95
CA ILE A 536 -8.00 2.94 16.48
C ILE A 536 -9.21 2.09 16.89
N LEU A 537 -9.74 2.30 18.10
CA LEU A 537 -10.94 1.59 18.58
C LEU A 537 -12.13 1.87 17.67
N ASN A 538 -12.28 3.11 17.19
CA ASN A 538 -13.32 3.48 16.25
C ASN A 538 -13.20 2.75 14.90
N ARG A 539 -11.97 2.40 14.47
CA ARG A 539 -11.74 1.62 13.24
C ARG A 539 -12.01 0.13 13.44
N PHE A 540 -11.78 -0.40 14.65
CA PHE A 540 -12.22 -1.74 14.98
C PHE A 540 -13.75 -1.84 15.10
N GLY A 541 -14.42 -0.80 15.62
CA GLY A 541 -15.88 -0.77 15.77
C GLY A 541 -16.38 -1.96 16.59
N ASP A 542 -17.41 -2.65 16.11
CA ASP A 542 -18.00 -3.81 16.79
C ASP A 542 -17.29 -5.15 16.49
N ASN A 543 -16.13 -5.12 15.83
CA ASN A 543 -15.43 -6.32 15.35
C ASN A 543 -14.63 -7.05 16.44
N PHE A 544 -14.83 -6.70 17.72
CA PHE A 544 -14.27 -7.42 18.85
C PHE A 544 -14.91 -8.80 19.02
N VAL A 545 -14.06 -9.81 19.14
CA VAL A 545 -14.42 -11.20 19.36
C VAL A 545 -13.72 -11.69 20.63
N VAL A 546 -14.48 -11.81 21.72
CA VAL A 546 -13.97 -12.24 23.03
C VAL A 546 -14.12 -13.75 23.18
N PHE A 547 -13.00 -14.43 23.41
CA PHE A 547 -12.89 -15.86 23.63
C PHE A 547 -13.03 -16.18 25.13
N ASP A 548 -13.81 -17.21 25.44
CA ASP A 548 -14.04 -17.71 26.80
C ASP A 548 -12.95 -18.71 27.24
N PHE A 549 -12.89 -19.00 28.54
CA PHE A 549 -12.08 -20.08 29.07
C PHE A 549 -12.58 -21.45 28.59
N ILE A 550 -11.67 -22.42 28.57
CA ILE A 550 -12.00 -23.81 28.31
C ILE A 550 -12.54 -24.41 29.62
N LYS A 551 -13.80 -24.85 29.60
CA LYS A 551 -14.50 -25.42 30.75
C LYS A 551 -14.94 -26.85 30.45
N ALA A 552 -15.06 -27.70 31.46
CA ALA A 552 -15.60 -29.04 31.26
C ALA A 552 -17.05 -28.98 30.73
N PRO A 553 -17.45 -29.86 29.79
CA PRO A 553 -16.73 -31.02 29.26
C PRO A 553 -15.92 -30.75 27.96
N LEU A 554 -15.52 -29.50 27.65
CA LEU A 554 -14.76 -29.19 26.42
C LEU A 554 -13.36 -29.82 26.39
N ASP A 555 -12.77 -30.06 27.55
CA ASP A 555 -11.53 -30.80 27.74
C ASP A 555 -11.57 -32.16 27.04
N GLU A 556 -12.67 -32.90 27.16
CA GLU A 556 -12.84 -34.21 26.52
C GLU A 556 -12.76 -34.11 25.00
N GLN A 557 -13.46 -33.12 24.43
CA GLN A 557 -13.47 -32.90 22.99
C GLN A 557 -12.09 -32.47 22.46
N ILE A 558 -11.33 -31.71 23.26
CA ILE A 558 -9.96 -31.30 22.90
C ILE A 558 -9.01 -32.49 22.96
N VAL A 559 -9.13 -33.35 23.98
CA VAL A 559 -8.35 -34.59 24.08
C VAL A 559 -8.62 -35.49 22.88
N ASP A 560 -9.89 -35.68 22.52
CA ASP A 560 -10.28 -36.47 21.34
C ASP A 560 -9.71 -35.90 20.04
N LEU A 561 -9.74 -34.58 19.89
CA LEU A 561 -9.17 -33.90 18.75
C LEU A 561 -7.65 -34.13 18.65
N LEU A 562 -6.93 -34.07 19.78
CA LEU A 562 -5.48 -34.25 19.83
C LEU A 562 -5.08 -35.72 19.57
N ILE A 563 -5.80 -36.67 20.16
CA ILE A 563 -5.63 -38.11 19.86
C ILE A 563 -5.90 -38.38 18.39
N GLY A 564 -6.99 -37.84 17.83
CA GLY A 564 -7.31 -37.97 16.41
C GLY A 564 -6.21 -37.42 15.50
N LYS A 565 -5.63 -36.25 15.83
CA LYS A 565 -4.48 -35.68 15.10
C LYS A 565 -3.25 -36.60 15.16
N LEU A 566 -2.97 -37.19 16.33
CA LEU A 566 -1.86 -38.14 16.49
C LEU A 566 -2.06 -39.41 15.65
N ILE A 567 -3.27 -39.99 15.68
CA ILE A 567 -3.62 -41.17 14.87
C ILE A 567 -3.48 -40.87 13.38
N LYS A 568 -3.97 -39.70 12.93
CA LYS A 568 -3.83 -39.26 11.55
C LYS A 568 -2.36 -39.11 11.14
N ALA A 569 -1.55 -38.46 11.98
CA ALA A 569 -0.12 -38.29 11.72
C ALA A 569 0.64 -39.64 11.66
N ALA A 570 0.30 -40.60 12.53
CA ALA A 570 0.84 -41.95 12.48
C ALA A 570 0.48 -42.68 11.16
N ARG A 571 -0.78 -42.55 10.72
CA ARG A 571 -1.25 -43.15 9.47
C ARG A 571 -0.58 -42.55 8.24
N GLU A 572 -0.52 -41.23 8.14
CA GLU A 572 0.00 -40.52 6.96
C GLU A 572 1.53 -40.52 6.91
N GLY A 573 2.19 -40.27 8.04
CA GLY A 573 3.65 -40.12 8.10
C GLY A 573 4.42 -41.43 8.26
N LYS A 574 3.82 -42.45 8.90
CA LYS A 574 4.49 -43.73 9.22
C LYS A 574 3.77 -44.96 8.65
N LYS A 575 2.64 -44.78 7.94
CA LYS A 575 1.79 -45.85 7.42
C LYS A 575 1.38 -46.85 8.50
N MET A 576 1.14 -46.37 9.71
CA MET A 576 0.86 -47.18 10.90
C MET A 576 -0.60 -47.02 11.33
N GLU A 577 -1.24 -48.09 11.78
CA GLU A 577 -2.53 -48.02 12.46
C GLU A 577 -2.29 -47.82 13.95
N LEU A 578 -2.64 -46.65 14.48
CA LEU A 578 -2.57 -46.34 15.91
C LEU A 578 -3.97 -46.42 16.53
N VAL A 579 -4.13 -47.23 17.56
CA VAL A 579 -5.36 -47.37 18.34
C VAL A 579 -5.07 -47.00 19.79
N VAL A 580 -5.87 -46.10 20.35
CA VAL A 580 -5.78 -45.70 21.77
C VAL A 580 -7.00 -46.26 22.49
N GLU A 581 -6.78 -47.11 23.49
CA GLU A 581 -7.87 -47.72 24.24
C GLU A 581 -8.64 -46.69 25.10
N PRO A 582 -9.95 -46.89 25.35
CA PRO A 582 -10.78 -45.95 26.12
C PRO A 582 -10.22 -45.64 27.52
N LYS A 583 -9.55 -46.61 28.15
CA LYS A 583 -8.91 -46.42 29.46
C LYS A 583 -7.83 -45.32 29.40
N VAL A 584 -6.98 -45.35 28.37
CA VAL A 584 -5.92 -44.35 28.14
C VAL A 584 -6.53 -42.99 27.88
N ARG A 585 -7.56 -42.92 27.04
CA ARG A 585 -8.32 -41.69 26.78
C ARG A 585 -8.83 -41.06 28.09
N ASN A 586 -9.46 -41.85 28.96
CA ASN A 586 -10.04 -41.34 30.21
C ASN A 586 -8.95 -40.81 31.16
N THR A 587 -7.79 -41.46 31.23
CA THR A 587 -6.63 -40.96 31.98
C THR A 587 -6.13 -39.63 31.42
N LEU A 588 -6.06 -39.49 30.10
CA LEU A 588 -5.65 -38.24 29.44
C LEU A 588 -6.66 -37.11 29.67
N VAL A 589 -7.96 -37.40 29.71
CA VAL A 589 -9.00 -36.44 30.10
C VAL A 589 -8.80 -35.98 31.55
N ALA A 590 -8.60 -36.90 32.48
CA ALA A 590 -8.35 -36.55 33.88
C ALA A 590 -7.10 -35.66 34.04
N LEU A 591 -6.04 -35.95 33.29
CA LEU A 591 -4.84 -35.12 33.24
C LEU A 591 -5.12 -33.75 32.61
N ALA A 592 -5.86 -33.70 31.50
CA ALA A 592 -6.24 -32.45 30.84
C ALA A 592 -7.03 -31.52 31.78
N ARG A 593 -7.93 -32.07 32.61
CA ARG A 593 -8.69 -31.30 33.61
C ARG A 593 -7.80 -30.56 34.61
N GLN A 594 -6.68 -31.16 35.01
CA GLN A 594 -5.71 -30.54 35.91
C GLN A 594 -4.99 -29.34 35.29
N HIS A 595 -4.99 -29.23 33.94
CA HIS A 595 -4.28 -28.21 33.19
C HIS A 595 -5.19 -27.17 32.52
N LEU A 596 -6.50 -27.17 32.81
CA LEU A 596 -7.48 -26.23 32.23
C LEU A 596 -7.09 -24.75 32.42
N GLN A 597 -6.49 -24.42 33.56
CA GLN A 597 -6.01 -23.07 33.89
C GLN A 597 -4.94 -22.52 32.91
N HIS A 598 -4.25 -23.40 32.18
CA HIS A 598 -3.27 -23.04 31.15
C HIS A 598 -3.84 -23.11 29.72
N GLY A 599 -5.16 -23.29 29.60
CA GLY A 599 -5.87 -23.38 28.32
C GLY A 599 -5.45 -24.60 27.48
N GLY A 600 -5.77 -24.55 26.18
CA GLY A 600 -5.55 -25.65 25.24
C GLY A 600 -4.07 -25.94 24.98
N ARG A 601 -3.19 -24.94 25.16
CA ARG A 601 -1.72 -25.15 25.14
C ARG A 601 -1.28 -26.03 26.31
N GLY A 602 -1.81 -25.79 27.52
CA GLY A 602 -1.56 -26.63 28.69
C GLY A 602 -2.03 -28.07 28.49
N ILE A 603 -3.25 -28.26 28.00
CA ILE A 603 -3.80 -29.58 27.67
C ILE A 603 -2.89 -30.31 26.66
N ARG A 604 -2.50 -29.62 25.57
CA ARG A 604 -1.62 -30.20 24.56
C ARG A 604 -0.28 -30.61 25.15
N ASN A 605 0.38 -29.76 25.93
CA ASN A 605 1.67 -30.08 26.55
C ASN A 605 1.55 -31.29 27.49
N ALA A 606 0.46 -31.39 28.25
CA ALA A 606 0.21 -32.52 29.12
C ALA A 606 0.04 -33.84 28.34
N ILE A 607 -0.72 -33.81 27.24
CA ILE A 607 -0.88 -34.98 26.35
C ILE A 607 0.43 -35.31 25.64
N ASP A 608 1.17 -34.32 25.16
CA ASP A 608 2.46 -34.54 24.50
C ASP A 608 3.45 -35.21 25.46
N TYR A 609 3.48 -34.76 26.72
CA TYR A 609 4.33 -35.33 27.76
C TYR A 609 3.88 -36.74 28.20
N ALA A 610 2.57 -36.98 28.33
CA ALA A 610 2.03 -38.24 28.84
C ALA A 610 1.85 -39.33 27.78
N LEU A 611 1.54 -38.97 26.53
CA LEU A 611 1.26 -39.91 25.45
C LEU A 611 2.29 -39.84 24.34
N VAL A 612 2.53 -38.66 23.74
CA VAL A 612 3.35 -38.56 22.52
C VAL A 612 4.81 -38.93 22.80
N ASN A 613 5.42 -38.33 23.82
CA ASN A 613 6.83 -38.56 24.14
C ASN A 613 7.12 -40.03 24.53
N PRO A 614 6.33 -40.69 25.41
CA PRO A 614 6.50 -42.12 25.67
C PRO A 614 6.23 -42.99 24.44
N LEU A 615 5.21 -42.66 23.64
CA LEU A 615 4.90 -43.43 22.43
C LEU A 615 6.05 -43.33 21.42
N SER A 616 6.60 -42.14 21.19
CA SER A 616 7.76 -41.95 20.31
C SER A 616 8.97 -42.76 20.76
N ARG A 617 9.25 -42.83 22.07
CA ARG A 617 10.32 -43.67 22.63
C ARG A 617 10.07 -45.15 22.34
N VAL A 618 8.88 -45.66 22.68
CA VAL A 618 8.53 -47.07 22.45
C VAL A 618 8.60 -47.44 20.96
N LEU A 619 8.09 -46.59 20.07
CA LEU A 619 8.13 -46.83 18.63
C LEU A 619 9.56 -46.86 18.08
N PHE A 620 10.42 -45.99 18.57
CA PHE A 620 11.82 -45.91 18.18
C PHE A 620 12.63 -47.10 18.72
N ASP A 621 12.55 -47.35 20.04
CA ASP A 621 13.31 -48.39 20.72
C ASP A 621 12.93 -49.81 20.24
N ARG A 622 11.66 -50.03 19.91
CA ARG A 622 11.17 -51.31 19.36
C ARG A 622 11.31 -51.42 17.84
N ASN A 623 11.89 -50.42 17.17
CA ASN A 623 12.06 -50.37 15.72
C ASN A 623 10.80 -50.79 14.94
N VAL A 624 9.66 -50.18 15.30
CA VAL A 624 8.34 -50.56 14.76
C VAL A 624 8.29 -50.25 13.27
N GLN A 625 7.94 -51.28 12.47
CA GLN A 625 7.93 -51.19 11.02
C GLN A 625 6.67 -50.47 10.49
N PRO A 626 6.73 -49.89 9.28
CA PRO A 626 5.54 -49.42 8.58
C PRO A 626 4.50 -50.54 8.44
N HIS A 627 3.21 -50.18 8.38
CA HIS A 627 2.07 -51.10 8.32
C HIS A 627 1.78 -51.91 9.59
N SER A 628 2.57 -51.73 10.66
CA SER A 628 2.23 -52.27 11.97
C SER A 628 0.94 -51.66 12.54
N ARG A 629 0.25 -52.46 13.34
CA ARG A 629 -0.86 -52.03 14.18
C ARG A 629 -0.35 -51.87 15.61
N VAL A 630 -0.45 -50.65 16.14
CA VAL A 630 0.02 -50.29 17.48
C VAL A 630 -1.17 -49.93 18.34
N ARG A 631 -1.37 -50.70 19.42
CA ARG A 631 -2.44 -50.46 20.40
C ARG A 631 -1.83 -49.97 21.70
N VAL A 632 -2.26 -48.79 22.13
CA VAL A 632 -1.91 -48.24 23.45
C VAL A 632 -2.97 -48.74 24.44
N LEU A 633 -2.60 -49.73 25.24
CA LEU A 633 -3.51 -50.46 26.13
C LEU A 633 -3.71 -49.74 27.46
N ASP A 634 -2.64 -49.15 28.01
CA ASP A 634 -2.68 -48.48 29.30
C ASP A 634 -1.66 -47.32 29.38
N LEU A 635 -1.97 -46.36 30.24
CA LEU A 635 -1.13 -45.22 30.58
C LEU A 635 -0.97 -45.18 32.09
N ILE A 636 0.25 -45.48 32.55
CA ILE A 636 0.59 -45.58 33.98
C ILE A 636 1.30 -44.29 34.39
N ASP A 637 0.72 -43.55 35.34
CA ASP A 637 1.38 -42.43 36.02
C ASP A 637 2.14 -42.97 37.24
N ARG A 638 3.48 -42.95 37.17
CA ARG A 638 4.40 -43.38 38.23
C ARG A 638 4.71 -42.27 39.25
N GLY A 639 4.12 -41.08 39.09
CA GLY A 639 4.35 -39.93 39.97
C GLY A 639 5.56 -39.07 39.58
N GLU A 640 5.67 -37.88 40.17
CA GLU A 640 6.67 -36.86 39.81
C GLU A 640 8.11 -37.23 40.14
N GLU A 641 8.33 -38.12 41.11
CA GLU A 641 9.66 -38.55 41.55
C GLU A 641 10.27 -39.66 40.67
N ALA A 642 9.49 -40.22 39.74
CA ALA A 642 9.98 -41.25 38.83
C ALA A 642 10.84 -40.66 37.70
N SER A 643 11.92 -41.36 37.32
CA SER A 643 12.78 -40.99 36.18
C SER A 643 12.02 -40.89 34.85
N THR A 644 10.92 -41.64 34.71
CA THR A 644 9.91 -41.47 33.67
C THR A 644 8.53 -41.48 34.33
N ARG A 645 7.93 -40.29 34.50
CA ARG A 645 6.61 -40.11 35.11
C ARG A 645 5.50 -40.92 34.42
N PHE A 646 5.49 -40.95 33.09
CA PHE A 646 4.49 -41.70 32.33
C PHE A 646 5.11 -42.87 31.58
N GLU A 647 4.47 -44.04 31.70
CA GLU A 647 4.82 -45.27 30.98
C GLU A 647 3.60 -45.80 30.22
N LEU A 648 3.84 -46.29 29.00
CA LEU A 648 2.78 -46.85 28.14
C LEU A 648 2.89 -48.37 28.05
N ALA A 649 1.77 -49.05 28.30
CA ALA A 649 1.60 -50.43 27.90
C ALA A 649 1.18 -50.46 26.42
N VAL A 650 2.09 -50.91 25.54
CA VAL A 650 1.88 -50.92 24.09
C VAL A 650 1.98 -52.33 23.53
N GLU A 651 0.95 -52.74 22.79
CA GLU A 651 0.94 -53.95 21.97
C GLU A 651 1.25 -53.56 20.52
N VAL A 652 2.25 -54.21 19.93
CA VAL A 652 2.63 -54.01 18.52
C VAL A 652 2.37 -55.30 17.77
N GLN A 653 1.45 -55.27 16.82
CA GLN A 653 1.20 -56.35 15.90
C GLN A 653 1.89 -56.02 14.56
N PRO A 654 2.81 -56.86 14.07
CA PRO A 654 3.39 -56.65 12.75
C PRO A 654 2.28 -56.71 11.70
N GLY A 655 2.29 -55.75 10.77
CA GLY A 655 1.37 -55.79 9.63
C GLY A 655 1.63 -57.06 8.83
N ALA A 656 0.57 -57.70 8.33
CA ALA A 656 0.74 -58.77 7.36
C ALA A 656 1.57 -58.22 6.19
N MET A 657 2.80 -58.71 6.03
CA MET A 657 3.55 -58.47 4.80
C MET A 657 2.68 -58.99 3.67
N GLY A 658 2.24 -58.09 2.78
CA GLY A 658 1.72 -58.52 1.49
C GLY A 658 2.79 -59.39 0.83
N ALA A 659 2.45 -60.65 0.59
CA ALA A 659 3.11 -61.48 -0.40
C ALA A 659 2.83 -60.93 -1.79
#